data_AF-A0A970CEC1-F1
#
_entry.id   AF-A0A970CEC1-F1
#
_cell.length_a   1.000
_cell.length_b   1.000
_cell.length_c   1.000
_cell.angle_alpha   90.00
_cell.angle_beta   90.00
_cell.angle_gamma   90.00
#
_symmetry.space_group_name_H-M   'P 1'
#
loop_
_entity.id
_entity.type
_entity.pdbx_description
1 polymer ?
#
loop_
_entity_poly.entity_id
_entity_poly.type
_entity_poly.pdbx_seq_one_letter_code
_entity_poly.pdbx_strand_id
1 'polypeptide(L)'
;DGSDFWVEVSLSLMTIQGQQVLFTSMRDITDRKRAEDELVETNQLLEAAIARANEMAVQAEMAAIAKSEFLANMSHEIRTPMNGIIGMTGLLLDTELTEDQRRYAEIVRASGQSLLGLINDILDFSRIEAKKLDLEFLDFDLSGLLDDFAASLALRAHEKGVEFLCTADTAIPTLLRGDPGRLRQVLTNLAGNAIKFTHDGEVAVRAVLLEENENDVLLRFSVRDTGIGIPKEKIGLLFNKFSQVDASTTRKYGGTGLGLAISKQLAELMGGEIGVNSEESKGSEFWFSVRLGKQPMGRGVENSPAADLRGVRVLIVDDNTTSREILRTHLASWGVRPAEARDGPEAIHALFLALEENDPFRIALIDMQMPGMDGETLGRIIKADERLAETRMVMLTSLGMRGNTQRLEEIGFASCGTKPIRHQELKSILSLVLTKGNGVEPVSRSITTPHVTNEKSNLFADRRRRILLAEDNITNQQVALGILKKLGLHADAVVNGSEALKALKTIPYDLVLMDVQMPEMDGIEATRQIRSSQSMMPNRRIPVIAMTAHALQGDRERCFKAGMNDYVTKPVSTQAVAEVLNRWLPKDTNTNPDESGKLNDASSTGKEDNNEEGDASSPNTHHAPAIFDRAALLDRLMDDEDLARTVAEGFLEDIPLQIEKLRGCLESGDAPGAERQAHTIKGASANVGGDALCAVASEMEMAGKAGDLTAVKVRMPDLEAQFGVLKEAMTREL
;
A
#
# COMPACT_ATOMS: atom_id res chain seq x y z
N ASP A 1 67.99 39.22 40.83
CA ASP A 1 68.31 38.08 39.92
C ASP A 1 68.44 38.52 38.47
N GLY A 2 67.86 39.66 38.08
CA GLY A 2 67.90 40.14 36.69
C GLY A 2 66.73 39.65 35.86
N SER A 3 65.67 39.13 36.48
CA SER A 3 64.45 38.73 35.78
C SER A 3 63.53 39.93 35.54
N ASP A 4 62.99 40.02 34.33
CA ASP A 4 61.95 40.97 33.97
C ASP A 4 60.58 40.49 34.51
N PHE A 5 59.76 41.41 35.00
CA PHE A 5 58.41 41.13 35.54
C PHE A 5 57.44 42.26 35.20
N TRP A 6 56.16 41.93 35.08
CA TRP A 6 55.13 42.90 34.72
C TRP A 6 54.63 43.64 35.95
N VAL A 7 54.56 44.97 35.86
CA VAL A 7 54.10 45.82 36.96
C VAL A 7 52.94 46.70 36.52
N GLU A 8 51.86 46.67 37.28
CA GLU A 8 50.82 47.69 37.21
C GLU A 8 51.21 48.86 38.12
N VAL A 9 51.33 50.05 37.53
CA VAL A 9 51.68 51.27 38.25
C VAL A 9 50.44 52.16 38.35
N SER A 10 49.98 52.39 39.58
CA SER A 10 48.92 53.36 39.87
C SER A 10 49.52 54.59 40.54
N LEU A 11 49.20 55.75 39.97
CA LEU A 11 49.67 57.06 40.43
C LEU A 11 48.46 57.84 40.92
N SER A 12 48.53 58.33 42.16
CA SER A 12 47.47 59.14 42.75
C SER A 12 48.09 60.35 43.44
N LEU A 13 47.57 61.53 43.11
CA LEU A 13 47.98 62.77 43.75
C LEU A 13 47.20 62.91 45.06
N MET A 14 47.90 62.97 46.19
CA MET A 14 47.28 63.13 47.50
C MET A 14 47.88 64.31 48.27
N THR A 15 47.12 64.87 49.19
CA THR A 15 47.59 65.97 50.04
C THR A 15 47.81 65.43 51.44
N ILE A 16 49.06 65.42 51.91
CA ILE A 16 49.42 65.02 53.28
C ILE A 16 49.95 66.26 53.99
N GLN A 17 49.31 66.66 55.09
CA GLN A 17 49.70 67.84 55.90
C GLN A 17 49.86 69.14 55.10
N GLY A 18 49.04 69.35 54.06
CA GLY A 18 49.06 70.59 53.25
C GLY A 18 50.09 70.61 52.11
N GLN A 19 50.90 69.56 51.93
CA GLN A 19 51.76 69.38 50.76
C GLN A 19 51.18 68.35 49.78
N GLN A 20 51.28 68.65 48.49
CA GLN A 20 50.96 67.67 47.45
C GLN A 20 52.09 66.66 47.32
N VAL A 21 51.73 65.39 47.42
CA VAL A 21 52.63 64.25 47.26
C VAL A 21 52.03 63.29 46.24
N LEU A 22 52.91 62.76 45.39
CA LEU A 22 52.57 61.74 44.42
C LEU A 22 52.72 60.38 45.08
N PHE A 23 51.61 59.69 45.29
CA PHE A 23 51.62 58.32 45.77
C PHE A 23 51.68 57.37 44.58
N THR A 24 52.69 56.51 44.57
CA THR A 24 52.89 55.49 43.54
C THR A 24 52.77 54.13 44.20
N SER A 25 51.79 53.32 43.77
CA SER A 25 51.73 51.90 44.12
C SER A 25 52.09 51.06 42.91
N MET A 26 52.97 50.08 43.12
CA MET A 26 53.40 49.12 42.12
C MET A 26 52.93 47.73 42.56
N ARG A 27 52.20 47.03 41.70
CA ARG A 27 51.77 45.65 41.93
C ARG A 27 52.36 44.77 40.85
N ASP A 28 53.05 43.71 41.27
CA ASP A 28 53.46 42.64 40.35
C ASP A 28 52.21 41.93 39.82
N ILE A 29 52.06 41.92 38.49
CA ILE A 29 50.95 41.30 37.77
C ILE A 29 51.43 40.16 36.86
N THR A 30 52.63 39.64 37.08
CA THR A 30 53.23 38.61 36.23
C THR A 30 52.38 37.35 36.16
N ASP A 31 51.84 36.88 37.28
CA ASP A 31 50.94 35.71 37.30
C ASP A 31 49.62 35.98 36.56
N ARG A 32 49.08 37.20 36.67
CA ARG A 32 47.88 37.62 35.94
C ARG A 32 48.14 37.65 34.43
N LYS A 33 49.30 38.15 34.01
CA LYS A 33 49.70 38.19 32.59
C LYS A 33 49.93 36.78 32.03
N ARG A 34 50.60 35.90 32.78
CA ARG A 34 50.73 34.48 32.40
C ARG A 34 49.38 33.80 32.24
N ALA A 35 48.45 34.03 33.16
CA ALA A 35 47.10 33.48 33.07
C ALA A 35 46.30 34.04 31.88
N GLU A 36 46.45 35.33 31.55
CA GLU A 36 45.87 35.92 30.33
C GLU A 36 46.44 35.27 29.07
N ASP A 37 47.75 35.10 28.99
CA ASP A 37 48.42 34.50 27.84
C ASP A 37 48.03 33.01 27.68
N GLU A 38 47.99 32.24 28.77
CA GLU A 38 47.49 30.85 28.78
C GLU A 38 46.02 30.77 28.34
N LEU A 39 45.19 31.72 28.75
CA LEU A 39 43.77 31.76 28.37
C LEU A 39 43.58 32.11 26.89
N VAL A 40 44.43 32.98 26.34
CA VAL A 40 44.46 33.27 24.90
C VAL A 40 44.92 32.04 24.11
N GLU A 41 45.98 31.37 24.56
CA GLU A 41 46.50 30.15 23.91
C GLU A 41 45.47 29.01 23.93
N THR A 42 44.82 28.77 25.07
CA THR A 42 43.78 27.74 25.19
C THR A 42 42.54 28.05 24.36
N ASN A 43 42.11 29.32 24.27
CA ASN A 43 41.02 29.71 23.37
C ASN A 43 41.38 29.48 21.91
N GLN A 44 42.60 29.81 21.47
CA GLN A 44 43.06 29.55 20.11
C GLN A 44 43.08 28.04 19.79
N LEU A 45 43.55 27.21 20.73
CA LEU A 45 43.52 25.76 20.61
C LEU A 45 42.09 25.22 20.53
N LEU A 46 41.17 25.77 21.32
CA LEU A 46 39.77 25.39 21.31
C LEU A 46 39.08 25.77 19.99
N GLU A 47 39.31 26.98 19.48
CA GLU A 47 38.80 27.42 18.17
C GLU A 47 39.31 26.53 17.05
N ALA A 48 40.60 26.18 17.05
CA ALA A 48 41.17 25.25 16.08
C ALA A 48 40.58 23.84 16.20
N ALA A 49 40.33 23.36 17.42
CA ALA A 49 39.70 22.06 17.64
C ALA A 49 38.24 22.04 17.16
N ILE A 50 37.47 23.11 17.39
CA ILE A 50 36.09 23.26 16.91
C ILE A 50 36.07 23.33 15.38
N ALA A 51 36.96 24.12 14.76
CA ALA A 51 37.06 24.23 13.31
C ALA A 51 37.36 22.85 12.68
N ARG A 52 38.31 22.12 13.25
CA ARG A 52 38.66 20.76 12.80
C ARG A 52 37.51 19.77 13.00
N ALA A 53 36.79 19.84 14.11
CA ALA A 53 35.63 19.00 14.37
C ALA A 53 34.51 19.26 13.37
N ASN A 54 34.22 20.53 13.07
CA ASN A 54 33.23 20.90 12.05
C ASN A 54 33.64 20.44 10.66
N GLU A 55 34.91 20.60 10.28
CA GLU A 55 35.42 20.14 8.99
C GLU A 55 35.31 18.63 8.83
N MET A 56 35.65 17.86 9.88
CA MET A 56 35.45 16.41 9.90
C MET A 56 33.96 16.02 9.83
N ALA A 57 33.08 16.76 10.50
CA ALA A 57 31.63 16.52 10.46
C ALA A 57 31.07 16.73 9.04
N VAL A 58 31.45 17.84 8.39
CA VAL A 58 31.06 18.12 6.99
C VAL A 58 31.59 17.05 6.05
N GLN A 59 32.85 16.61 6.21
CA GLN A 59 33.39 15.52 5.38
C GLN A 59 32.65 14.19 5.59
N ALA A 60 32.30 13.86 6.84
CA ALA A 60 31.53 12.66 7.15
C ALA A 60 30.11 12.72 6.54
N GLU A 61 29.45 13.88 6.60
CA GLU A 61 28.13 14.10 6.01
C GLU A 61 28.19 14.00 4.47
N MET A 62 29.16 14.64 3.84
CA MET A 62 29.38 14.54 2.39
C MET A 62 29.66 13.09 1.96
N ALA A 63 30.47 12.35 2.72
CA ALA A 63 30.73 10.93 2.45
C ALA A 63 29.46 10.07 2.60
N ALA A 64 28.61 10.36 3.59
CA ALA A 64 27.34 9.67 3.78
C ALA A 64 26.35 9.95 2.64
N ILE A 65 26.24 11.21 2.19
CA ILE A 65 25.42 11.60 1.04
C ILE A 65 25.91 10.91 -0.22
N ALA A 66 27.22 10.98 -0.52
CA ALA A 66 27.80 10.33 -1.69
C ALA A 66 27.60 8.80 -1.67
N LYS A 67 27.74 8.16 -0.50
CA LYS A 67 27.44 6.73 -0.33
C LYS A 67 25.97 6.42 -0.60
N SER A 68 25.05 7.27 -0.11
CA SER A 68 23.61 7.09 -0.34
C SER A 68 23.22 7.28 -1.81
N GLU A 69 23.78 8.28 -2.49
CA GLU A 69 23.57 8.51 -3.92
C GLU A 69 24.15 7.38 -4.76
N PHE A 70 25.36 6.91 -4.43
CA PHE A 70 25.97 5.76 -5.08
C PHE A 70 25.09 4.51 -4.98
N LEU A 71 24.56 4.23 -3.79
CA LEU A 71 23.67 3.07 -3.57
C LEU A 71 22.33 3.22 -4.29
N ALA A 72 21.75 4.43 -4.31
CA ALA A 72 20.54 4.73 -5.07
C ALA A 72 20.74 4.44 -6.57
N ASN A 73 21.83 4.94 -7.14
CA ASN A 73 22.17 4.74 -8.56
C ASN A 73 22.46 3.27 -8.86
N MET A 74 23.29 2.60 -8.04
CA MET A 74 23.56 1.16 -8.20
C MET A 74 22.30 0.30 -8.11
N SER A 75 21.33 0.65 -7.26
CA SER A 75 20.08 -0.09 -7.21
C SER A 75 19.28 0.03 -8.50
N HIS A 76 19.26 1.19 -9.16
CA HIS A 76 18.59 1.33 -10.45
C HIS A 76 19.28 0.50 -11.55
N GLU A 77 20.61 0.50 -11.55
CA GLU A 77 21.45 -0.28 -12.47
C GLU A 77 21.31 -1.80 -12.27
N ILE A 78 21.07 -2.28 -11.05
CA ILE A 78 20.83 -3.70 -10.79
C ILE A 78 19.35 -4.06 -10.98
N ARG A 79 18.40 -3.17 -10.65
CA ARG A 79 16.96 -3.43 -10.75
C ARG A 79 16.51 -3.65 -12.19
N THR A 80 17.03 -2.86 -13.12
CA THR A 80 16.64 -2.93 -14.54
C THR A 80 16.90 -4.29 -15.18
N PRO A 81 18.14 -4.85 -15.15
CA PRO A 81 18.39 -6.18 -15.70
C PRO A 81 17.64 -7.28 -14.93
N MET A 82 17.44 -7.12 -13.61
CA MET A 82 16.71 -8.10 -12.81
C MET A 82 15.22 -8.16 -13.12
N ASN A 83 14.56 -7.02 -13.32
CA ASN A 83 13.18 -6.96 -13.79
C ASN A 83 13.04 -7.60 -15.18
N GLY A 84 14.04 -7.39 -16.06
CA GLY A 84 14.10 -8.07 -17.35
C GLY A 84 14.20 -9.59 -17.21
N ILE A 85 15.08 -10.12 -16.36
CA ILE A 85 15.20 -11.56 -16.11
C ILE A 85 13.89 -12.13 -15.56
N ILE A 86 13.27 -11.45 -14.58
CA ILE A 86 11.99 -11.89 -13.98
C ILE A 86 10.85 -11.87 -15.01
N GLY A 87 10.75 -10.80 -15.79
CA GLY A 87 9.75 -10.64 -16.86
C GLY A 87 9.88 -11.70 -17.94
N MET A 88 11.09 -11.90 -18.48
CA MET A 88 11.37 -12.94 -19.48
C MET A 88 11.11 -14.34 -18.95
N THR A 89 11.39 -14.58 -17.66
CA THR A 89 11.09 -15.87 -17.02
C THR A 89 9.59 -16.04 -16.78
N GLY A 90 8.85 -14.97 -16.52
CA GLY A 90 7.38 -14.96 -16.49
C GLY A 90 6.79 -15.36 -17.84
N LEU A 91 7.20 -14.68 -18.92
CA LEU A 91 6.79 -15.02 -20.29
C LEU A 91 7.11 -16.48 -20.65
N LEU A 92 8.28 -16.99 -20.22
CA LEU A 92 8.65 -18.38 -20.42
C LEU A 92 7.68 -19.34 -19.72
N LEU A 93 7.26 -19.03 -18.48
CA LEU A 93 6.34 -19.87 -17.70
C LEU A 93 4.91 -19.93 -18.26
N ASP A 94 4.53 -18.93 -19.05
CA ASP A 94 3.23 -18.85 -19.74
C ASP A 94 3.23 -19.61 -21.08
N THR A 95 4.37 -20.19 -21.49
CA THR A 95 4.48 -21.09 -22.66
C THR A 95 4.30 -22.56 -22.30
N GLU A 96 4.18 -23.44 -23.31
CA GLU A 96 4.24 -24.90 -23.11
C GLU A 96 5.67 -25.30 -22.70
N LEU A 97 5.82 -25.67 -21.43
CA LEU A 97 7.08 -26.15 -20.85
C LEU A 97 6.93 -27.59 -20.36
N THR A 98 8.00 -28.36 -20.44
CA THR A 98 8.09 -29.62 -19.69
C THR A 98 8.16 -29.33 -18.18
N GLU A 99 7.82 -30.32 -17.36
CA GLU A 99 7.82 -30.18 -15.89
C GLU A 99 9.18 -29.68 -15.36
N ASP A 100 10.28 -30.20 -15.90
CA ASP A 100 11.64 -29.75 -15.55
C ASP A 100 11.93 -28.31 -15.99
N GLN A 101 11.49 -27.91 -17.19
CA GLN A 101 11.68 -26.54 -17.70
C GLN A 101 10.88 -25.51 -16.91
N ARG A 102 9.62 -25.83 -16.58
CA ARG A 102 8.77 -25.00 -15.71
C ARG A 102 9.42 -24.84 -14.34
N ARG A 103 9.90 -25.94 -13.74
CA ARG A 103 10.61 -25.89 -12.47
C ARG A 103 11.87 -25.01 -12.53
N TYR A 104 12.67 -25.09 -13.58
CA TYR A 104 13.85 -24.23 -13.73
C TYR A 104 13.48 -22.75 -13.88
N ALA A 105 12.45 -22.44 -14.66
CA ALA A 105 11.97 -21.08 -14.82
C ALA A 105 11.38 -20.52 -13.50
N GLU A 106 10.61 -21.31 -12.74
CA GLU A 106 10.13 -20.92 -11.41
C GLU A 106 11.30 -20.58 -10.46
N ILE A 107 12.38 -21.38 -10.47
CA ILE A 107 13.58 -21.14 -9.67
C ILE A 107 14.28 -19.83 -10.08
N VAL A 108 14.43 -19.56 -11.38
CA VAL A 108 15.03 -18.32 -11.88
C VAL A 108 14.20 -17.10 -11.47
N ARG A 109 12.87 -17.18 -11.62
CA ARG A 109 11.94 -16.10 -11.25
C ARG A 109 12.00 -15.81 -9.74
N ALA A 110 11.93 -16.85 -8.92
CA ALA A 110 12.02 -16.73 -7.47
C ALA A 110 13.38 -16.16 -7.02
N SER A 111 14.46 -16.59 -7.65
CA SER A 111 15.81 -16.07 -7.38
C SER A 111 15.93 -14.58 -7.74
N GLY A 112 15.33 -14.17 -8.86
CA GLY A 112 15.34 -12.78 -9.27
C GLY A 112 14.53 -11.87 -8.35
N GLN A 113 13.33 -12.30 -7.96
CA GLN A 113 12.51 -11.59 -6.99
C GLN A 113 13.21 -11.48 -5.63
N SER A 114 13.88 -12.55 -5.19
CA SER A 114 14.69 -12.53 -3.97
C SER A 114 15.80 -11.48 -4.05
N LEU A 115 16.55 -11.42 -5.16
CA LEU A 115 17.65 -10.47 -5.29
C LEU A 115 17.16 -9.01 -5.31
N LEU A 116 16.03 -8.72 -5.96
CA LEU A 116 15.39 -7.39 -5.91
C LEU A 116 14.99 -7.01 -4.48
N GLY A 117 14.43 -7.95 -3.71
CA GLY A 117 14.17 -7.75 -2.29
C GLY A 117 15.42 -7.35 -1.53
N LEU A 118 16.54 -8.06 -1.74
CA LEU A 118 17.81 -7.76 -1.08
C LEU A 118 18.35 -6.36 -1.42
N ILE A 119 18.20 -5.93 -2.67
CA ILE A 119 18.64 -4.61 -3.11
C ILE A 119 17.78 -3.53 -2.46
N ASN A 120 16.46 -3.72 -2.43
CA ASN A 120 15.55 -2.79 -1.75
C ASN A 120 15.85 -2.70 -0.25
N ASP A 121 16.16 -3.82 0.41
CA ASP A 121 16.59 -3.83 1.81
C ASP A 121 17.86 -2.98 2.02
N ILE A 122 18.86 -3.08 1.12
CA ILE A 122 20.10 -2.28 1.19
C ILE A 122 19.80 -0.78 1.01
N LEU A 123 18.87 -0.43 0.12
CA LEU A 123 18.46 0.95 -0.10
C LEU A 123 17.71 1.52 1.10
N ASP A 124 16.70 0.82 1.59
CA ASP A 124 15.92 1.22 2.77
C ASP A 124 16.87 1.44 3.95
N PHE A 125 17.79 0.50 4.17
CA PHE A 125 18.84 0.62 5.18
C PHE A 125 19.67 1.90 5.02
N SER A 126 20.10 2.21 3.79
CA SER A 126 20.93 3.38 3.51
C SER A 126 20.18 4.70 3.73
N ARG A 127 18.88 4.74 3.37
CA ARG A 127 18.01 5.91 3.60
C ARG A 127 17.75 6.14 5.08
N ILE A 128 17.53 5.07 5.84
CA ILE A 128 17.33 5.13 7.29
C ILE A 128 18.61 5.58 8.01
N GLU A 129 19.79 5.04 7.64
CA GLU A 129 21.09 5.46 8.20
C GLU A 129 21.37 6.95 7.95
N ALA A 130 20.91 7.48 6.82
CA ALA A 130 21.02 8.89 6.48
C ALA A 130 19.95 9.79 7.13
N LYS A 131 19.02 9.25 7.94
CA LYS A 131 17.84 9.97 8.47
C LYS A 131 16.97 10.64 7.38
N LYS A 132 16.96 10.06 6.18
CA LYS A 132 16.20 10.55 5.01
C LYS A 132 14.93 9.72 4.74
N LEU A 133 14.52 8.88 5.68
CA LEU A 133 13.28 8.12 5.57
C LEU A 133 12.17 8.86 6.30
N ASP A 134 11.23 9.40 5.55
CA ASP A 134 10.01 9.99 6.09
C ASP A 134 8.92 8.90 6.19
N LEU A 135 8.18 8.91 7.30
CA LEU A 135 7.02 8.03 7.50
C LEU A 135 5.77 8.67 6.89
N GLU A 136 4.97 7.86 6.21
CA GLU A 136 3.67 8.31 5.71
C GLU A 136 2.62 8.19 6.82
N PHE A 137 1.75 9.20 6.98
CA PHE A 137 0.69 9.20 8.00
C PHE A 137 -0.69 9.08 7.37
N LEU A 138 -1.02 7.86 6.97
CA LEU A 138 -2.27 7.49 6.28
C LEU A 138 -3.31 6.96 7.26
N ASP A 139 -4.58 7.23 7.00
CA ASP A 139 -5.70 6.59 7.68
C ASP A 139 -5.90 5.17 7.13
N PHE A 140 -5.89 4.15 8.00
CA PHE A 140 -6.05 2.76 7.59
C PHE A 140 -6.86 1.93 8.61
N ASP A 141 -7.41 0.81 8.14
CA ASP A 141 -8.04 -0.23 8.97
C ASP A 141 -7.00 -1.31 9.30
N LEU A 142 -6.65 -1.44 10.59
CA LEU A 142 -5.69 -2.44 11.07
C LEU A 142 -6.19 -3.87 10.84
N SER A 143 -7.50 -4.13 10.97
CA SER A 143 -8.05 -5.47 10.74
C SER A 143 -7.89 -5.87 9.28
N GLY A 144 -8.21 -4.97 8.35
CA GLY A 144 -7.99 -5.20 6.91
C GLY A 144 -6.51 -5.44 6.59
N LEU A 145 -5.60 -4.63 7.16
CA LEU A 145 -4.16 -4.80 6.97
C LEU A 145 -3.68 -6.18 7.40
N LEU A 146 -4.09 -6.63 8.60
CA LEU A 146 -3.71 -7.93 9.15
C LEU A 146 -4.32 -9.10 8.37
N ASP A 147 -5.55 -8.95 7.87
CA ASP A 147 -6.20 -9.95 7.01
C ASP A 147 -5.44 -10.13 5.69
N ASP A 148 -5.11 -9.04 5.00
CA ASP A 148 -4.33 -9.07 3.75
C ASP A 148 -2.93 -9.65 3.97
N PHE A 149 -2.30 -9.25 5.09
CA PHE A 149 -0.99 -9.76 5.50
C PHE A 149 -1.05 -11.27 5.74
N ALA A 150 -2.04 -11.74 6.51
CA ALA A 150 -2.20 -13.14 6.83
C ALA A 150 -2.47 -13.99 5.57
N ALA A 151 -3.32 -13.51 4.67
CA ALA A 151 -3.60 -14.16 3.40
C ALA A 151 -2.33 -14.34 2.54
N SER A 152 -1.45 -13.33 2.52
CA SER A 152 -0.20 -13.38 1.75
C SER A 152 0.82 -14.41 2.26
N LEU A 153 0.84 -14.70 3.56
CA LEU A 153 1.77 -15.65 4.17
C LEU A 153 1.19 -17.05 4.34
N ALA A 154 -0.14 -17.17 4.40
CA ALA A 154 -0.84 -18.45 4.57
C ALA A 154 -0.46 -19.47 3.49
N LEU A 155 -0.31 -19.05 2.23
CA LEU A 155 0.09 -19.94 1.13
C LEU A 155 1.49 -20.53 1.36
N ARG A 156 2.47 -19.69 1.75
CA ARG A 156 3.86 -20.10 1.99
C ARG A 156 4.00 -21.01 3.21
N ALA A 157 3.21 -20.78 4.24
CA ALA A 157 3.17 -21.65 5.41
C ALA A 157 2.56 -23.01 5.05
N HIS A 158 1.48 -23.01 4.27
CA HIS A 158 0.82 -24.22 3.80
C HIS A 158 1.72 -25.11 2.92
N GLU A 159 2.49 -24.52 1.99
CA GLU A 159 3.47 -25.25 1.18
C GLU A 159 4.53 -25.99 2.02
N LYS A 160 4.80 -25.51 3.24
CA LYS A 160 5.68 -26.15 4.21
C LYS A 160 4.98 -27.10 5.18
N GLY A 161 3.65 -27.18 5.16
CA GLY A 161 2.88 -27.91 6.16
C GLY A 161 2.91 -27.28 7.56
N VAL A 162 3.22 -25.98 7.66
CA VAL A 162 3.25 -25.24 8.93
C VAL A 162 1.93 -24.49 9.08
N GLU A 163 1.32 -24.55 10.27
CA GLU A 163 0.11 -23.78 10.55
C GLU A 163 0.42 -22.29 10.74
N PHE A 164 -0.42 -21.43 10.19
CA PHE A 164 -0.25 -19.98 10.29
C PHE A 164 -1.49 -19.33 10.91
N LEU A 165 -1.29 -18.63 12.01
CA LEU A 165 -2.34 -18.02 12.81
C LEU A 165 -2.07 -16.52 12.93
N CYS A 166 -3.11 -15.69 12.80
CA CYS A 166 -3.01 -14.23 12.92
C CYS A 166 -4.18 -13.71 13.74
N THR A 167 -3.89 -12.92 14.79
CA THR A 167 -4.90 -12.35 15.69
C THR A 167 -4.59 -10.94 16.15
N ALA A 168 -5.64 -10.20 16.46
CA ALA A 168 -5.58 -8.92 17.12
C ALA A 168 -6.54 -8.91 18.31
N ASP A 169 -6.12 -8.27 19.41
CA ASP A 169 -6.98 -8.10 20.58
C ASP A 169 -8.18 -7.19 20.25
N THR A 170 -9.35 -7.57 20.77
CA THR A 170 -10.62 -6.85 20.56
C THR A 170 -10.65 -5.46 21.19
N ALA A 171 -9.75 -5.19 22.13
CA ALA A 171 -9.58 -3.86 22.73
C ALA A 171 -8.90 -2.86 21.78
N ILE A 172 -8.26 -3.31 20.69
CA ILE A 172 -7.53 -2.43 19.77
C ILE A 172 -8.51 -1.65 18.90
N PRO A 173 -8.41 -0.31 18.81
CA PRO A 173 -9.14 0.46 17.83
C PRO A 173 -8.75 0.03 16.41
N THR A 174 -9.73 -0.28 15.56
CA THR A 174 -9.48 -0.77 14.20
C THR A 174 -9.06 0.35 13.24
N LEU A 175 -9.59 1.57 13.43
CA LEU A 175 -9.30 2.73 12.58
C LEU A 175 -8.15 3.55 13.16
N LEU A 176 -6.97 3.41 12.55
CA LEU A 176 -5.71 4.01 13.00
C LEU A 176 -5.09 4.89 11.91
N ARG A 177 -4.11 5.70 12.31
CA ARG A 177 -3.33 6.57 11.44
C ARG A 177 -1.83 6.31 11.63
N GLY A 178 -1.11 6.15 10.54
CA GLY A 178 0.33 5.85 10.53
C GLY A 178 0.77 5.30 9.18
N ASP A 179 1.91 4.60 9.15
CA ASP A 179 2.46 4.01 7.92
C ASP A 179 2.11 2.51 7.82
N PRO A 180 1.04 2.13 7.08
CA PRO A 180 0.66 0.73 6.93
C PRO A 180 1.68 -0.08 6.13
N GLY A 181 2.43 0.55 5.22
CA GLY A 181 3.43 -0.10 4.39
C GLY A 181 4.62 -0.57 5.23
N ARG A 182 5.15 0.31 6.09
CA ARG A 182 6.26 -0.01 7.00
C ARG A 182 5.85 -0.99 8.09
N LEU A 183 4.63 -0.85 8.63
CA LEU A 183 4.08 -1.86 9.55
C LEU A 183 4.06 -3.26 8.91
N ARG A 184 3.51 -3.36 7.70
CA ARG A 184 3.45 -4.60 6.93
C ARG A 184 4.85 -5.14 6.62
N GLN A 185 5.83 -4.29 6.34
CA GLN A 185 7.22 -4.67 6.08
C GLN A 185 7.85 -5.35 7.30
N VAL A 186 7.69 -4.77 8.50
CA VAL A 186 8.19 -5.37 9.75
C VAL A 186 7.52 -6.74 9.99
N LEU A 187 6.19 -6.80 9.87
CA LEU A 187 5.43 -8.05 10.04
C LEU A 187 5.87 -9.14 9.06
N THR A 188 6.02 -8.80 7.78
CA THR A 188 6.39 -9.73 6.71
C THR A 188 7.80 -10.28 6.91
N ASN A 189 8.73 -9.45 7.36
CA ASN A 189 10.09 -9.91 7.64
C ASN A 189 10.13 -10.87 8.85
N LEU A 190 9.47 -10.51 9.97
CA LEU A 190 9.45 -11.36 11.16
C LEU A 190 8.72 -12.69 10.91
N ALA A 191 7.52 -12.65 10.32
CA ALA A 191 6.74 -13.85 10.02
C ALA A 191 7.37 -14.69 8.90
N GLY A 192 8.00 -14.05 7.91
CA GLY A 192 8.78 -14.75 6.89
C GLY A 192 9.94 -15.54 7.48
N ASN A 193 10.65 -14.98 8.48
CA ASN A 193 11.70 -15.69 9.21
C ASN A 193 11.14 -16.85 10.04
N ALA A 194 10.03 -16.63 10.76
CA ALA A 194 9.36 -17.67 11.53
C ALA A 194 8.96 -18.88 10.66
N ILE A 195 8.28 -18.65 9.52
CA ILE A 195 7.90 -19.71 8.57
C ILE A 195 9.14 -20.40 8.00
N LYS A 196 10.20 -19.63 7.74
CA LYS A 196 11.44 -20.16 7.17
C LYS A 196 12.17 -21.12 8.12
N PHE A 197 12.22 -20.82 9.43
CA PHE A 197 12.95 -21.61 10.43
C PHE A 197 12.10 -22.62 11.21
N THR A 198 10.80 -22.68 10.92
CA THR A 198 9.89 -23.73 11.40
C THR A 198 9.77 -24.82 10.33
N HIS A 199 10.01 -26.07 10.74
CA HIS A 199 9.89 -27.25 9.86
C HIS A 199 8.55 -27.94 10.03
N ASP A 200 8.06 -27.99 11.26
CA ASP A 200 6.81 -28.62 11.68
C ASP A 200 6.26 -27.83 12.87
N GLY A 201 4.93 -27.78 13.02
CA GLY A 201 4.24 -27.00 14.04
C GLY A 201 3.61 -25.72 13.50
N GLU A 202 3.74 -24.60 14.23
CA GLU A 202 2.94 -23.39 13.98
C GLU A 202 3.74 -22.10 14.06
N VAL A 203 3.22 -21.08 13.37
CA VAL A 203 3.63 -19.68 13.44
C VAL A 203 2.39 -18.84 13.77
N ALA A 204 2.44 -18.12 14.89
CA ALA A 204 1.35 -17.30 15.39
C ALA A 204 1.75 -15.82 15.44
N VAL A 205 0.96 -14.97 14.79
CA VAL A 205 1.06 -13.51 14.85
C VAL A 205 -0.03 -12.98 15.76
N ARG A 206 0.33 -12.13 16.73
CA ARG A 206 -0.60 -11.54 17.69
C ARG A 206 -0.36 -10.05 17.83
N ALA A 207 -1.42 -9.24 17.80
CA ALA A 207 -1.40 -7.83 18.13
C ALA A 207 -2.11 -7.58 19.46
N VAL A 208 -1.50 -6.79 20.35
CA VAL A 208 -1.99 -6.46 21.69
C VAL A 208 -1.85 -4.96 21.95
N LEU A 209 -2.83 -4.37 22.64
CA LEU A 209 -2.78 -2.99 23.12
C LEU A 209 -1.91 -2.90 24.38
N LEU A 210 -0.87 -2.07 24.36
CA LEU A 210 -0.04 -1.81 25.55
C LEU A 210 -0.48 -0.54 26.29
N GLU A 211 -0.69 0.54 25.54
CA GLU A 211 -1.09 1.84 26.08
C GLU A 211 -2.12 2.48 25.14
N GLU A 212 -3.09 3.18 25.71
CA GLU A 212 -4.04 3.99 24.96
C GLU A 212 -4.14 5.38 25.60
N ASN A 213 -3.92 6.40 24.77
CA ASN A 213 -4.14 7.80 25.10
C ASN A 213 -5.33 8.34 24.27
N GLU A 214 -5.69 9.61 24.45
CA GLU A 214 -6.79 10.24 23.70
C GLU A 214 -6.56 10.19 22.18
N ASN A 215 -5.32 10.43 21.74
CA ASN A 215 -4.98 10.56 20.32
C ASN A 215 -4.19 9.38 19.75
N ASP A 216 -3.52 8.57 20.59
CA ASP A 216 -2.57 7.56 20.11
C ASP A 216 -2.75 6.25 20.88
N VAL A 217 -2.38 5.14 20.22
CA VAL A 217 -2.25 3.81 20.82
C VAL A 217 -0.82 3.30 20.65
N LEU A 218 -0.31 2.63 21.67
CA LEU A 218 0.91 1.84 21.57
C LEU A 218 0.51 0.38 21.41
N LEU A 219 0.76 -0.18 20.23
CA LEU A 219 0.46 -1.58 19.93
C LEU A 219 1.75 -2.41 19.97
N ARG A 220 1.65 -3.63 20.49
CA ARG A 220 2.69 -4.65 20.39
C ARG A 220 2.25 -5.77 19.48
N PHE A 221 3.08 -6.04 18.49
CA PHE A 221 2.96 -7.19 17.60
C PHE A 221 3.99 -8.24 18.01
N SER A 222 3.59 -9.50 18.09
CA SER A 222 4.47 -10.64 18.36
C SER A 222 4.29 -11.71 17.29
N VAL A 223 5.39 -12.24 16.80
CA VAL A 223 5.47 -13.39 15.90
C VAL A 223 6.16 -14.52 16.67
N ARG A 224 5.38 -15.53 17.03
CA ARG A 224 5.85 -16.72 17.74
C ARG A 224 5.94 -17.89 16.78
N ASP A 225 7.01 -18.65 16.87
CA ASP A 225 7.26 -19.88 16.10
C ASP A 225 7.63 -21.04 17.02
N THR A 226 7.38 -22.26 16.57
CA THR A 226 7.80 -23.51 17.24
C THR A 226 9.05 -24.12 16.63
N GLY A 227 9.87 -23.32 15.93
CA GLY A 227 11.04 -23.76 15.19
C GLY A 227 12.26 -24.06 16.04
N ILE A 228 13.44 -23.98 15.41
CA ILE A 228 14.73 -24.36 16.02
C ILE A 228 15.15 -23.51 17.23
N GLY A 229 14.52 -22.36 17.47
CA GLY A 229 14.94 -21.43 18.51
C GLY A 229 16.33 -20.83 18.27
N ILE A 230 16.78 -19.98 19.20
CA ILE A 230 18.03 -19.22 19.11
C ILE A 230 18.80 -19.34 20.43
N PRO A 231 20.10 -19.74 20.40
CA PRO A 231 20.95 -19.77 21.59
C PRO A 231 21.11 -18.38 22.21
N LYS A 232 21.11 -18.31 23.56
CA LYS A 232 21.20 -17.04 24.31
C LYS A 232 22.40 -16.17 23.92
N GLU A 233 23.54 -16.80 23.62
CA GLU A 233 24.77 -16.11 23.24
C GLU A 233 24.66 -15.35 21.91
N LYS A 234 23.76 -15.80 21.02
CA LYS A 234 23.57 -15.23 19.68
C LYS A 234 22.48 -14.16 19.64
N ILE A 235 21.63 -14.05 20.67
CA ILE A 235 20.50 -13.09 20.72
C ILE A 235 20.98 -11.63 20.58
N GLY A 236 22.05 -11.25 21.29
CA GLY A 236 22.59 -9.88 21.26
C GLY A 236 23.14 -9.45 19.90
N LEU A 237 23.32 -10.38 18.97
CA LEU A 237 23.86 -10.12 17.64
C LEU A 237 22.77 -10.04 16.55
N LEU A 238 21.54 -10.48 16.82
CA LEU A 238 20.48 -10.64 15.81
C LEU A 238 20.08 -9.34 15.10
N PHE A 239 20.11 -8.23 15.82
CA PHE A 239 19.74 -6.91 15.29
C PHE A 239 20.95 -6.13 14.74
N ASN A 240 22.15 -6.73 14.75
CA ASN A 240 23.34 -6.12 14.19
C ASN A 240 23.36 -6.27 12.66
N LYS A 241 23.89 -5.24 12.00
CA LYS A 241 24.03 -5.18 10.53
C LYS A 241 24.86 -6.37 10.03
N PHE A 242 24.35 -7.07 9.01
CA PHE A 242 25.01 -8.22 8.38
C PHE A 242 25.36 -9.38 9.33
N SER A 243 24.73 -9.44 10.51
CA SER A 243 24.95 -10.53 11.43
C SER A 243 24.09 -11.73 11.03
N GLN A 244 24.70 -12.92 11.05
CA GLN A 244 24.03 -14.18 10.78
C GLN A 244 24.42 -15.20 11.84
N VAL A 245 23.42 -15.93 12.34
CA VAL A 245 23.54 -16.86 13.46
C VAL A 245 24.47 -18.04 13.12
N ASP A 246 24.57 -18.50 11.86
CA ASP A 246 25.52 -19.53 11.43
C ASP A 246 25.95 -19.41 9.96
N ALA A 247 27.25 -19.30 9.71
CA ALA A 247 27.80 -19.29 8.34
C ALA A 247 27.58 -20.63 7.58
N SER A 248 27.33 -21.74 8.28
CA SER A 248 27.08 -23.08 7.70
C SER A 248 25.65 -23.29 7.20
N THR A 249 24.68 -22.51 7.70
CA THR A 249 23.25 -22.59 7.30
C THR A 249 22.93 -21.84 6.01
N THR A 250 23.91 -21.10 5.47
CA THR A 250 23.84 -20.34 4.21
C THR A 250 23.45 -21.21 3.00
N ARG A 251 23.83 -22.49 2.97
CA ARG A 251 23.47 -23.39 1.86
C ARG A 251 22.02 -23.89 1.89
N LYS A 252 21.33 -23.79 3.03
CA LYS A 252 20.00 -24.38 3.20
C LYS A 252 18.87 -23.35 3.35
N TYR A 253 19.17 -22.13 3.83
CA TYR A 253 18.12 -21.17 4.19
C TYR A 253 18.28 -19.71 3.69
N GLY A 254 19.43 -19.22 3.21
CA GLY A 254 19.60 -17.95 2.46
C GLY A 254 19.02 -16.63 3.06
N GLY A 255 19.84 -15.59 3.25
CA GLY A 255 19.36 -14.25 3.64
C GLY A 255 20.48 -13.22 3.74
N THR A 256 20.17 -11.92 3.72
CA THR A 256 21.16 -10.82 3.82
C THR A 256 21.63 -10.52 5.23
N GLY A 257 20.85 -10.91 6.25
CA GLY A 257 21.08 -10.46 7.63
C GLY A 257 20.77 -8.96 7.84
N LEU A 258 20.07 -8.33 6.90
CA LEU A 258 19.63 -6.92 7.00
C LEU A 258 18.20 -6.77 7.52
N GLY A 259 17.32 -7.73 7.22
CA GLY A 259 15.90 -7.62 7.55
C GLY A 259 15.63 -7.26 9.02
N LEU A 260 16.22 -7.96 9.98
CA LEU A 260 16.01 -7.68 11.41
C LEU A 260 16.55 -6.30 11.82
N ALA A 261 17.67 -5.86 11.25
CA ALA A 261 18.23 -4.52 11.50
C ALA A 261 17.31 -3.43 10.94
N ILE A 262 16.73 -3.62 9.76
CA ILE A 262 15.74 -2.71 9.16
C ILE A 262 14.47 -2.69 10.02
N SER A 263 13.96 -3.86 10.42
CA SER A 263 12.80 -3.95 11.30
C SER A 263 12.99 -3.21 12.61
N LYS A 264 14.20 -3.27 13.19
CA LYS A 264 14.54 -2.49 14.39
C LYS A 264 14.43 -0.99 14.14
N GLN A 265 15.07 -0.49 13.08
CA GLN A 265 15.05 0.94 12.81
C GLN A 265 13.65 1.44 12.44
N LEU A 266 12.86 0.66 11.71
CA LEU A 266 11.47 1.01 11.41
C LEU A 266 10.61 1.07 12.67
N ALA A 267 10.73 0.09 13.59
CA ALA A 267 10.01 0.13 14.86
C ALA A 267 10.40 1.36 15.71
N GLU A 268 11.69 1.69 15.76
CA GLU A 268 12.19 2.88 16.46
C GLU A 268 11.68 4.19 15.82
N LEU A 269 11.68 4.27 14.47
CA LEU A 269 11.12 5.42 13.74
C LEU A 269 9.61 5.58 13.98
N MET A 270 8.88 4.47 14.11
CA MET A 270 7.45 4.44 14.45
C MET A 270 7.18 4.63 15.95
N GLY A 271 8.18 5.08 16.73
CA GLY A 271 8.01 5.43 18.15
C GLY A 271 7.85 4.24 19.09
N GLY A 272 8.38 3.07 18.71
CA GLY A 272 8.39 1.86 19.54
C GLY A 272 9.76 1.19 19.62
N GLU A 273 9.76 -0.10 19.92
CA GLU A 273 10.96 -0.91 20.15
C GLU A 273 10.78 -2.33 19.57
N ILE A 274 11.86 -3.09 19.44
CA ILE A 274 11.84 -4.48 18.96
C ILE A 274 12.67 -5.37 19.88
N GLY A 275 12.28 -6.63 20.01
CA GLY A 275 12.99 -7.62 20.81
C GLY A 275 12.67 -9.04 20.41
N VAL A 276 13.30 -9.98 21.13
CA VAL A 276 13.10 -11.41 20.93
C VAL A 276 13.23 -12.16 22.24
N ASN A 277 12.36 -13.13 22.44
CA ASN A 277 12.45 -14.16 23.47
C ASN A 277 12.63 -15.50 22.76
N SER A 278 13.70 -16.24 23.02
CA SER A 278 13.93 -17.51 22.33
C SER A 278 14.63 -18.51 23.23
N GLU A 279 14.29 -19.78 23.06
CA GLU A 279 14.97 -20.91 23.68
C GLU A 279 15.29 -21.93 22.60
N GLU A 280 16.54 -22.38 22.56
CA GLU A 280 17.03 -23.33 21.57
C GLU A 280 16.17 -24.62 21.59
N SER A 281 15.77 -25.07 20.41
CA SER A 281 14.87 -26.21 20.15
C SER A 281 13.43 -26.09 20.69
N LYS A 282 13.00 -24.91 21.15
CA LYS A 282 11.61 -24.65 21.58
C LYS A 282 10.91 -23.52 20.81
N GLY A 283 11.59 -22.95 19.82
CA GLY A 283 11.08 -21.84 19.01
C GLY A 283 11.47 -20.45 19.53
N SER A 284 10.92 -19.43 18.88
CA SER A 284 11.20 -18.02 19.19
C SER A 284 9.94 -17.18 19.18
N GLU A 285 9.96 -16.08 19.92
CA GLU A 285 8.96 -15.02 19.88
C GLU A 285 9.68 -13.70 19.59
N PHE A 286 9.58 -13.24 18.35
CA PHE A 286 10.00 -11.89 17.98
C PHE A 286 8.84 -10.93 18.23
N TRP A 287 9.12 -9.77 18.78
CA TRP A 287 8.07 -8.78 19.05
C TRP A 287 8.56 -7.38 18.76
N PHE A 288 7.64 -6.51 18.35
CA PHE A 288 7.91 -5.09 18.20
C PHE A 288 6.70 -4.27 18.64
N SER A 289 6.93 -3.03 19.02
CA SER A 289 5.89 -2.06 19.30
C SER A 289 5.93 -0.91 18.30
N VAL A 290 4.76 -0.30 18.07
CA VAL A 290 4.61 0.90 17.25
C VAL A 290 3.56 1.81 17.87
N ARG A 291 3.77 3.11 17.75
CA ARG A 291 2.81 4.13 18.17
C ARG A 291 2.01 4.58 16.95
N LEU A 292 0.69 4.48 17.02
CA LEU A 292 -0.22 4.81 15.93
C LEU A 292 -1.25 5.82 16.41
N GLY A 293 -1.59 6.80 15.57
CA GLY A 293 -2.66 7.74 15.85
C GLY A 293 -4.02 7.06 15.77
N LYS A 294 -4.99 7.53 16.55
CA LYS A 294 -6.40 7.17 16.42
C LYS A 294 -7.03 8.07 15.38
N GLN A 295 -7.87 7.51 14.52
CA GLN A 295 -8.67 8.35 13.63
C GLN A 295 -9.69 9.14 14.45
N PRO A 296 -9.95 10.42 14.12
CA PRO A 296 -10.97 11.21 14.81
C PRO A 296 -12.33 10.52 14.64
N MET A 297 -13.04 10.28 15.77
CA MET A 297 -14.34 9.62 15.76
C MET A 297 -15.36 10.41 14.92
N GLY A 298 -15.55 10.02 13.67
CA GLY A 298 -16.76 10.29 12.93
C GLY A 298 -17.92 9.55 13.61
N ARG A 299 -19.03 10.26 13.88
CA ARG A 299 -20.24 9.70 14.50
C ARG A 299 -20.63 8.36 13.85
N GLY A 300 -20.45 7.29 14.62
CA GLY A 300 -21.24 6.06 14.62
C GLY A 300 -21.44 5.37 13.28
N VAL A 301 -20.54 4.45 12.96
CA VAL A 301 -20.99 3.18 12.36
C VAL A 301 -20.67 2.10 13.39
N GLU A 302 -21.59 1.92 14.34
CA GLU A 302 -21.67 0.63 15.03
C GLU A 302 -21.92 -0.42 13.93
N ASN A 303 -20.89 -1.22 13.62
CA ASN A 303 -21.03 -2.41 12.80
C ASN A 303 -21.84 -3.47 13.58
N SER A 304 -23.14 -3.23 13.72
CA SER A 304 -24.13 -4.23 14.10
C SER A 304 -24.64 -4.91 12.82
N PRO A 305 -24.34 -6.19 12.55
CA PRO A 305 -25.09 -6.95 11.56
C PRO A 305 -26.44 -7.40 12.12
N ALA A 306 -27.38 -7.65 11.22
CA ALA A 306 -28.80 -7.88 11.41
C ALA A 306 -29.23 -9.20 12.11
N ALA A 307 -28.35 -9.85 12.89
CA ALA A 307 -28.68 -11.05 13.65
C ALA A 307 -27.99 -11.04 15.02
N ASP A 308 -28.74 -11.28 16.09
CA ASP A 308 -28.21 -11.33 17.45
C ASP A 308 -27.44 -12.64 17.67
N LEU A 309 -26.11 -12.59 17.59
CA LEU A 309 -25.21 -13.72 17.90
C LEU A 309 -25.10 -13.99 19.41
N ARG A 310 -25.64 -13.10 20.25
CA ARG A 310 -25.47 -13.19 21.71
C ARG A 310 -26.21 -14.41 22.26
N GLY A 311 -25.54 -15.14 23.14
CA GLY A 311 -26.08 -16.32 23.81
C GLY A 311 -26.12 -17.59 22.96
N VAL A 312 -25.75 -17.53 21.67
CA VAL A 312 -25.67 -18.73 20.81
C VAL A 312 -24.58 -19.65 21.33
N ARG A 313 -24.87 -20.94 21.54
CA ARG A 313 -23.89 -21.93 21.95
C ARG A 313 -23.19 -22.53 20.73
N VAL A 314 -21.87 -22.43 20.68
CA VAL A 314 -21.05 -22.89 19.54
C VAL A 314 -19.98 -23.85 20.02
N LEU A 315 -19.85 -25.00 19.36
CA LEU A 315 -18.77 -25.96 19.60
C LEU A 315 -17.64 -25.70 18.61
N ILE A 316 -16.42 -25.55 19.11
CA ILE A 316 -15.19 -25.46 18.32
C ILE A 316 -14.49 -26.81 18.40
N VAL A 317 -14.29 -27.47 17.26
CA VAL A 317 -13.61 -28.76 17.14
C VAL A 317 -12.38 -28.57 16.27
N ASP A 318 -11.20 -28.58 16.88
CA ASP A 318 -9.92 -28.33 16.22
C ASP A 318 -8.84 -28.96 17.10
N ASP A 319 -7.87 -29.68 16.55
CA ASP A 319 -6.79 -30.29 17.33
C ASP A 319 -5.72 -29.27 17.75
N ASN A 320 -5.61 -28.15 17.01
CA ASN A 320 -4.71 -27.06 17.34
C ASN A 320 -5.25 -26.22 18.51
N THR A 321 -4.48 -26.17 19.59
CA THR A 321 -4.85 -25.42 20.82
C THR A 321 -4.89 -23.91 20.61
N THR A 322 -3.95 -23.37 19.85
CA THR A 322 -3.87 -21.94 19.52
C THR A 322 -5.06 -21.54 18.63
N SER A 323 -5.42 -22.34 17.62
CA SER A 323 -6.62 -22.13 16.79
C SER A 323 -7.90 -22.08 17.64
N ARG A 324 -8.06 -23.02 18.57
CA ARG A 324 -9.20 -23.02 19.50
C ARG A 324 -9.26 -21.76 20.36
N GLU A 325 -8.13 -21.34 20.93
CA GLU A 325 -8.07 -20.15 21.78
C GLU A 325 -8.45 -18.86 21.00
N ILE A 326 -8.02 -18.77 19.75
CA ILE A 326 -8.33 -17.65 18.85
C ILE A 326 -9.83 -17.60 18.56
N LEU A 327 -10.40 -18.74 18.12
CA LEU A 327 -11.83 -18.84 17.82
C LEU A 327 -12.68 -18.58 19.06
N ARG A 328 -12.30 -19.12 20.22
CA ARG A 328 -12.98 -18.86 21.51
C ARG A 328 -13.00 -17.36 21.81
N THR A 329 -11.87 -16.67 21.65
CA THR A 329 -11.76 -15.23 21.92
C THR A 329 -12.63 -14.41 20.97
N HIS A 330 -12.62 -14.72 19.67
CA HIS A 330 -13.49 -14.04 18.69
C HIS A 330 -14.98 -14.29 18.96
N LEU A 331 -15.37 -15.51 19.28
CA LEU A 331 -16.77 -15.83 19.57
C LEU A 331 -17.23 -15.16 20.87
N ALA A 332 -16.42 -15.21 21.92
CA ALA A 332 -16.74 -14.58 23.20
C ALA A 332 -16.92 -13.07 23.09
N SER A 333 -16.15 -12.37 22.23
CA SER A 333 -16.29 -10.93 22.03
C SER A 333 -17.61 -10.53 21.35
N TRP A 334 -18.26 -11.46 20.63
CA TRP A 334 -19.60 -11.28 20.09
C TRP A 334 -20.73 -11.73 21.04
N GLY A 335 -20.39 -12.11 22.29
CA GLY A 335 -21.34 -12.63 23.27
C GLY A 335 -21.84 -14.05 22.96
N VAL A 336 -21.17 -14.77 22.05
CA VAL A 336 -21.41 -16.20 21.80
C VAL A 336 -20.88 -17.01 23.00
N ARG A 337 -21.46 -18.19 23.24
CA ARG A 337 -21.05 -19.15 24.27
C ARG A 337 -20.21 -20.27 23.63
N PRO A 338 -18.88 -20.11 23.47
CA PRO A 338 -18.03 -21.14 22.90
C PRO A 338 -17.79 -22.30 23.89
N ALA A 339 -17.74 -23.53 23.37
CA ALA A 339 -17.12 -24.67 24.02
C ALA A 339 -16.08 -25.27 23.07
N GLU A 340 -15.11 -26.00 23.62
CA GLU A 340 -13.98 -26.55 22.87
C GLU A 340 -13.96 -28.08 22.94
N ALA A 341 -13.53 -28.71 21.86
CA ALA A 341 -13.17 -30.11 21.78
C ALA A 341 -11.89 -30.25 20.93
N ARG A 342 -10.96 -31.10 21.36
CA ARG A 342 -9.66 -31.27 20.68
C ARG A 342 -9.68 -32.32 19.58
N ASP A 343 -10.72 -33.14 19.53
CA ASP A 343 -10.85 -34.24 18.59
C ASP A 343 -12.33 -34.61 18.36
N GLY A 344 -12.58 -35.43 17.35
CA GLY A 344 -13.93 -35.91 17.03
C GLY A 344 -14.64 -36.65 18.18
N PRO A 345 -13.99 -37.60 18.87
CA PRO A 345 -14.58 -38.27 20.04
C PRO A 345 -15.02 -37.31 21.17
N GLU A 346 -14.19 -36.34 21.53
CA GLU A 346 -14.53 -35.31 22.53
C GLU A 346 -15.69 -34.43 22.06
N ALA A 347 -15.71 -34.08 20.77
CA ALA A 347 -16.82 -33.31 20.18
C ALA A 347 -18.15 -34.08 20.26
N ILE A 348 -18.14 -35.37 19.92
CA ILE A 348 -19.33 -36.24 20.01
C ILE A 348 -19.82 -36.32 21.46
N HIS A 349 -18.90 -36.51 22.42
CA HIS A 349 -19.25 -36.54 23.84
C HIS A 349 -19.88 -35.21 24.30
N ALA A 350 -19.28 -34.07 23.92
CA ALA A 350 -19.79 -32.75 24.24
C ALA A 350 -21.19 -32.49 23.64
N LEU A 351 -21.41 -32.90 22.38
CA LEU A 351 -22.70 -32.78 21.71
C LEU A 351 -23.81 -33.55 22.44
N PHE A 352 -23.54 -34.78 22.87
CA PHE A 352 -24.52 -35.59 23.61
C PHE A 352 -24.74 -35.08 25.04
N LEU A 353 -23.69 -34.65 25.73
CA LEU A 353 -23.83 -34.05 27.06
C LEU A 353 -24.71 -32.79 27.00
N ALA A 354 -24.52 -31.94 25.98
CA ALA A 354 -25.33 -30.75 25.76
C ALA A 354 -26.81 -31.07 25.50
N LEU A 355 -27.12 -32.20 24.86
CA LEU A 355 -28.49 -32.68 24.69
C LEU A 355 -29.09 -33.13 26.04
N GLU A 356 -28.33 -33.85 26.86
CA GLU A 356 -28.78 -34.28 28.20
C GLU A 356 -29.05 -33.07 29.13
N GLU A 357 -28.26 -32.01 28.98
CA GLU A 357 -28.40 -30.75 29.71
C GLU A 357 -29.52 -29.83 29.17
N ASN A 358 -30.23 -30.23 28.10
CA ASN A 358 -31.23 -29.43 27.37
C ASN A 358 -30.71 -28.06 26.88
N ASP A 359 -29.43 -27.96 26.55
CA ASP A 359 -28.80 -26.75 26.00
C ASP A 359 -27.90 -27.09 24.79
N PRO A 360 -28.48 -27.63 23.71
CA PRO A 360 -27.70 -28.15 22.59
C PRO A 360 -26.90 -27.05 21.87
N PHE A 361 -25.80 -27.46 21.25
CA PHE A 361 -25.02 -26.57 20.39
C PHE A 361 -25.82 -26.20 19.14
N ARG A 362 -25.87 -24.91 18.81
CA ARG A 362 -26.55 -24.41 17.61
C ARG A 362 -25.65 -24.48 16.38
N ILE A 363 -24.34 -24.34 16.59
CA ILE A 363 -23.32 -24.40 15.55
C ILE A 363 -22.15 -25.25 16.03
N ALA A 364 -21.60 -26.07 15.14
CA ALA A 364 -20.31 -26.73 15.31
C ALA A 364 -19.33 -26.24 14.24
N LEU A 365 -18.27 -25.54 14.66
CA LEU A 365 -17.11 -25.22 13.83
C LEU A 365 -16.16 -26.41 13.87
N ILE A 366 -15.95 -27.07 12.73
CA ILE A 366 -15.22 -28.35 12.66
C ILE A 366 -14.02 -28.19 11.75
N ASP A 367 -12.83 -28.46 12.27
CA ASP A 367 -11.63 -28.53 11.46
C ASP A 367 -11.62 -29.77 10.56
N MET A 368 -11.15 -29.60 9.33
CA MET A 368 -11.03 -30.69 8.38
C MET A 368 -9.91 -31.66 8.76
N GLN A 369 -8.76 -31.14 9.19
CA GLN A 369 -7.52 -31.91 9.36
C GLN A 369 -7.26 -32.26 10.82
N MET A 370 -8.02 -33.20 11.38
CA MET A 370 -7.78 -33.71 12.72
C MET A 370 -7.21 -35.14 12.70
N PRO A 371 -6.20 -35.46 13.53
CA PRO A 371 -5.66 -36.81 13.65
C PRO A 371 -6.73 -37.85 14.06
N GLY A 372 -6.70 -39.00 13.40
CA GLY A 372 -7.58 -40.13 13.71
C GLY A 372 -9.00 -40.01 13.12
N MET A 373 -9.76 -39.00 13.53
CA MET A 373 -11.11 -38.72 13.01
C MET A 373 -11.14 -37.34 12.35
N ASP A 374 -11.15 -37.32 11.01
CA ASP A 374 -11.22 -36.08 10.24
C ASP A 374 -12.59 -35.39 10.32
N GLY A 375 -12.63 -34.11 9.92
CA GLY A 375 -13.84 -33.30 10.00
C GLY A 375 -15.00 -33.83 9.15
N GLU A 376 -14.71 -34.47 8.01
CA GLU A 376 -15.73 -35.13 7.19
C GLU A 376 -16.38 -36.31 7.92
N THR A 377 -15.57 -37.18 8.54
CA THR A 377 -16.07 -38.34 9.29
C THR A 377 -16.91 -37.91 10.48
N LEU A 378 -16.44 -36.91 11.23
CA LEU A 378 -17.22 -36.31 12.31
C LEU A 378 -18.55 -35.74 11.79
N GLY A 379 -18.52 -34.99 10.69
CA GLY A 379 -19.73 -34.41 10.09
C GLY A 379 -20.77 -35.46 9.70
N ARG A 380 -20.34 -36.60 9.12
CA ARG A 380 -21.24 -37.73 8.81
C ARG A 380 -21.87 -38.33 10.06
N ILE A 381 -21.10 -38.47 11.14
CA ILE A 381 -21.61 -39.01 12.42
C ILE A 381 -22.66 -38.08 13.02
N ILE A 382 -22.39 -36.77 13.06
CA ILE A 382 -23.34 -35.77 13.56
C ILE A 382 -24.62 -35.77 12.72
N LYS A 383 -24.49 -35.84 11.39
CA LYS A 383 -25.65 -35.80 10.48
C LYS A 383 -26.51 -37.07 10.55
N ALA A 384 -25.92 -38.21 10.84
CA ALA A 384 -26.62 -39.49 10.94
C ALA A 384 -27.52 -39.61 12.18
N ASP A 385 -27.31 -38.79 13.21
CA ASP A 385 -28.12 -38.78 14.42
C ASP A 385 -29.20 -37.70 14.37
N GLU A 386 -30.47 -38.10 14.30
CA GLU A 386 -31.61 -37.16 14.23
C GLU A 386 -31.68 -36.22 15.45
N ARG A 387 -31.15 -36.63 16.61
CA ARG A 387 -31.13 -35.79 17.82
C ARG A 387 -30.22 -34.58 17.68
N LEU A 388 -29.25 -34.62 16.77
CA LEU A 388 -28.30 -33.55 16.49
C LEU A 388 -28.67 -32.73 15.25
N ALA A 389 -29.80 -32.99 14.61
CA ALA A 389 -30.19 -32.38 13.35
C ALA A 389 -30.31 -30.84 13.39
N GLU A 390 -30.53 -30.26 14.58
CA GLU A 390 -30.56 -28.80 14.78
C GLU A 390 -29.17 -28.15 14.82
N THR A 391 -28.12 -28.93 15.06
CA THR A 391 -26.74 -28.44 15.10
C THR A 391 -26.27 -28.14 13.67
N ARG A 392 -26.02 -26.87 13.36
CA ARG A 392 -25.50 -26.48 12.05
C ARG A 392 -23.98 -26.66 12.00
N MET A 393 -23.49 -27.45 11.06
CA MET A 393 -22.06 -27.70 10.92
C MET A 393 -21.43 -26.70 9.95
N VAL A 394 -20.27 -26.14 10.32
CA VAL A 394 -19.44 -25.28 9.49
C VAL A 394 -18.04 -25.87 9.44
N MET A 395 -17.52 -26.12 8.25
CA MET A 395 -16.17 -26.69 8.10
C MET A 395 -15.11 -25.59 8.04
N LEU A 396 -13.99 -25.76 8.72
CA LEU A 396 -12.78 -24.96 8.57
C LEU A 396 -11.76 -25.77 7.77
N THR A 397 -11.27 -25.20 6.66
CA THR A 397 -10.32 -25.88 5.74
C THR A 397 -9.07 -25.05 5.51
N SER A 398 -7.94 -25.70 5.24
CA SER A 398 -6.71 -25.04 4.80
C SER A 398 -6.84 -24.53 3.34
N LEU A 399 -6.14 -23.45 2.99
CA LEU A 399 -6.27 -22.73 1.71
C LEU A 399 -6.18 -23.62 0.43
N GLY A 400 -5.44 -24.73 0.47
CA GLY A 400 -5.26 -25.66 -0.65
C GLY A 400 -6.42 -26.63 -0.92
N MET A 401 -7.44 -26.68 -0.06
CA MET A 401 -8.52 -27.68 -0.13
C MET A 401 -9.87 -27.14 -0.66
N ARG A 402 -9.85 -25.98 -1.33
CA ARG A 402 -11.05 -25.25 -1.80
C ARG A 402 -11.93 -25.98 -2.84
N GLY A 403 -11.51 -27.13 -3.37
CA GLY A 403 -12.21 -27.85 -4.45
C GLY A 403 -13.42 -28.72 -4.07
N ASN A 404 -13.77 -28.86 -2.79
CA ASN A 404 -14.72 -29.90 -2.33
C ASN A 404 -16.08 -29.37 -1.83
N THR A 405 -16.51 -28.15 -2.17
CA THR A 405 -17.73 -27.55 -1.62
C THR A 405 -18.99 -28.40 -1.83
N GLN A 406 -19.14 -29.02 -3.01
CA GLN A 406 -20.26 -29.91 -3.33
C GLN A 406 -20.30 -31.16 -2.44
N ARG A 407 -19.14 -31.75 -2.14
CA ARG A 407 -19.00 -32.92 -1.25
C ARG A 407 -19.34 -32.59 0.20
N LEU A 408 -19.05 -31.36 0.64
CA LEU A 408 -19.38 -30.90 2.00
C LEU A 408 -20.88 -30.63 2.16
N GLU A 409 -21.52 -30.09 1.12
CA GLU A 409 -22.98 -29.93 1.09
C GLU A 409 -23.70 -31.29 1.14
N GLU A 410 -23.20 -32.30 0.42
CA GLU A 410 -23.73 -33.68 0.45
C GLU A 410 -23.67 -34.31 1.85
N ILE A 411 -22.60 -34.02 2.62
CA ILE A 411 -22.47 -34.47 4.01
C ILE A 411 -23.40 -33.68 4.96
N GLY A 412 -23.89 -32.52 4.53
CA GLY A 412 -24.83 -31.68 5.28
C GLY A 412 -24.19 -30.51 6.03
N PHE A 413 -22.99 -30.07 5.64
CA PHE A 413 -22.40 -28.83 6.13
C PHE A 413 -23.16 -27.61 5.60
N ALA A 414 -23.39 -26.62 6.45
CA ALA A 414 -24.13 -25.41 6.11
C ALA A 414 -23.25 -24.35 5.42
N SER A 415 -21.94 -24.38 5.66
CA SER A 415 -20.95 -23.47 5.08
C SER A 415 -19.52 -23.99 5.32
N CYS A 416 -18.54 -23.38 4.67
CA CYS A 416 -17.12 -23.60 4.92
C CYS A 416 -16.37 -22.27 5.02
N GLY A 417 -15.27 -22.24 5.78
CA GLY A 417 -14.36 -21.10 5.91
C GLY A 417 -12.91 -21.54 5.76
N THR A 418 -12.03 -20.67 5.27
CA THR A 418 -10.61 -21.02 5.08
C THR A 418 -9.73 -20.47 6.20
N LYS A 419 -8.78 -21.28 6.71
CA LYS A 419 -7.77 -20.87 7.69
C LYS A 419 -6.62 -20.08 6.99
N PRO A 420 -6.12 -18.97 7.57
CA PRO A 420 -6.63 -18.28 8.76
C PRO A 420 -7.96 -17.59 8.44
N ILE A 421 -8.99 -17.87 9.25
CA ILE A 421 -10.33 -17.34 9.00
C ILE A 421 -10.41 -15.86 9.41
N ARG A 422 -10.80 -15.01 8.47
CA ARG A 422 -10.93 -13.57 8.70
C ARG A 422 -12.06 -13.28 9.68
N HIS A 423 -11.87 -12.29 10.55
CA HIS A 423 -12.82 -11.96 11.62
C HIS A 423 -14.22 -11.63 11.06
N GLN A 424 -14.29 -10.81 10.00
CA GLN A 424 -15.55 -10.44 9.34
C GLN A 424 -16.19 -11.61 8.58
N GLU A 425 -15.37 -12.49 8.00
CA GLU A 425 -15.82 -13.67 7.27
C GLU A 425 -16.48 -14.68 8.23
N LEU A 426 -15.83 -14.98 9.36
CA LEU A 426 -16.41 -15.84 10.39
C LEU A 426 -17.74 -15.27 10.91
N LYS A 427 -17.80 -13.96 11.20
CA LYS A 427 -19.04 -13.31 11.67
C LYS A 427 -20.17 -13.43 10.65
N SER A 428 -19.84 -13.26 9.36
CA SER A 428 -20.79 -13.37 8.25
C SER A 428 -21.29 -14.80 8.07
N ILE A 429 -20.39 -15.79 8.14
CA ILE A 429 -20.75 -17.21 8.06
C ILE A 429 -21.71 -17.59 9.19
N LEU A 430 -21.40 -17.23 10.44
CA LEU A 430 -22.26 -17.55 11.59
C LEU A 430 -23.63 -16.90 11.46
N SER A 431 -23.68 -15.63 11.05
CA SER A 431 -24.94 -14.89 10.85
C SER A 431 -25.81 -15.51 9.74
N LEU A 432 -25.18 -15.92 8.63
CA LEU A 432 -25.87 -16.60 7.52
C LEU A 432 -26.41 -17.97 7.93
N VAL A 433 -25.61 -18.75 8.67
CA VAL A 433 -25.97 -20.10 9.12
C VAL A 433 -27.15 -20.05 10.10
N LEU A 434 -27.24 -19.03 10.94
CA LEU A 434 -28.34 -18.82 11.88
C LEU A 434 -29.63 -18.31 11.22
N THR A 435 -29.53 -17.45 10.21
CA THR A 435 -30.71 -16.85 9.53
C THR A 435 -31.42 -17.81 8.57
N LYS A 436 -30.70 -18.78 7.97
CA LYS A 436 -31.28 -19.88 7.17
C LYS A 436 -32.11 -20.91 7.99
N GLY A 437 -32.43 -20.61 9.25
CA GLY A 437 -33.28 -21.42 10.13
C GLY A 437 -34.76 -21.04 10.17
N ASN A 438 -35.15 -19.85 9.68
CA ASN A 438 -36.55 -19.40 9.68
C ASN A 438 -37.19 -19.65 8.31
N GLY A 439 -38.14 -20.59 8.26
CA GLY A 439 -38.73 -21.14 7.03
C GLY A 439 -39.29 -20.11 6.04
N VAL A 440 -38.46 -19.73 5.07
CA VAL A 440 -38.87 -19.11 3.80
C VAL A 440 -38.28 -19.97 2.68
N GLU A 441 -39.14 -20.34 1.73
CA GLU A 441 -38.88 -21.25 0.60
C GLU A 441 -37.67 -20.85 -0.28
N PRO A 442 -37.10 -21.81 -1.04
CA PRO A 442 -35.78 -21.69 -1.64
C PRO A 442 -35.84 -20.84 -2.91
N VAL A 443 -35.36 -19.59 -2.82
CA VAL A 443 -34.85 -18.89 -4.00
C VAL A 443 -33.43 -19.39 -4.23
N SER A 444 -33.27 -20.17 -5.29
CA SER A 444 -31.99 -20.66 -5.79
C SER A 444 -30.99 -19.50 -5.94
N ARG A 445 -30.10 -19.35 -4.95
CA ARG A 445 -28.88 -18.56 -5.03
C ARG A 445 -27.77 -19.34 -4.34
N SER A 446 -26.80 -19.71 -5.16
CA SER A 446 -25.52 -20.33 -4.83
C SER A 446 -24.97 -19.88 -3.48
N ILE A 447 -24.51 -20.85 -2.69
CA ILE A 447 -23.69 -20.61 -1.51
C ILE A 447 -22.31 -20.18 -2.02
N THR A 448 -22.19 -18.90 -2.33
CA THR A 448 -20.91 -18.26 -2.65
C THR A 448 -20.65 -17.24 -1.54
N THR A 449 -19.68 -17.53 -0.67
CA THR A 449 -18.92 -16.45 -0.03
C THR A 449 -18.23 -15.65 -1.13
N PRO A 450 -18.09 -14.32 -1.01
CA PRO A 450 -17.65 -13.47 -2.10
C PRO A 450 -16.23 -13.85 -2.53
N HIS A 451 -16.13 -14.58 -3.64
CA HIS A 451 -14.88 -15.00 -4.21
C HIS A 451 -14.36 -13.85 -5.09
N VAL A 452 -13.20 -13.33 -4.70
CA VAL A 452 -12.26 -12.67 -5.60
C VAL A 452 -11.87 -13.72 -6.64
N THR A 453 -12.54 -13.72 -7.78
CA THR A 453 -12.05 -14.02 -9.15
C THR A 453 -13.26 -14.12 -10.09
N ASN A 454 -13.22 -13.34 -11.19
CA ASN A 454 -14.16 -13.28 -12.33
C ASN A 454 -15.48 -12.47 -12.25
N GLU A 455 -15.65 -11.53 -11.32
CA GLU A 455 -16.75 -10.52 -11.35
C GLU A 455 -16.28 -9.06 -11.59
N LYS A 456 -15.12 -8.83 -12.24
CA LYS A 456 -14.75 -7.44 -12.64
C LYS A 456 -15.43 -6.99 -13.93
N SER A 457 -16.06 -7.88 -14.68
CA SER A 457 -16.93 -7.55 -15.80
C SER A 457 -18.36 -7.35 -15.27
N ASN A 458 -18.87 -6.11 -15.32
CA ASN A 458 -20.21 -5.68 -14.88
C ASN A 458 -20.41 -5.17 -13.43
N LEU A 459 -19.40 -4.53 -12.82
CA LEU A 459 -19.51 -3.89 -11.49
C LEU A 459 -20.67 -2.88 -11.35
N PHE A 460 -21.14 -2.27 -12.44
CA PHE A 460 -22.18 -1.24 -12.42
C PHE A 460 -23.35 -1.50 -13.39
N ALA A 461 -23.53 -2.72 -13.92
CA ALA A 461 -24.52 -3.00 -14.97
C ALA A 461 -25.98 -2.67 -14.59
N ASP A 462 -26.32 -2.67 -13.30
CA ASP A 462 -27.65 -2.30 -12.80
C ASP A 462 -27.87 -0.77 -12.67
N ARG A 463 -26.83 0.05 -12.86
CA ARG A 463 -26.90 1.51 -12.68
C ARG A 463 -27.00 2.22 -14.04
N ARG A 464 -28.16 2.79 -14.35
CA ARG A 464 -28.33 3.68 -15.52
C ARG A 464 -27.73 5.07 -15.24
N ARG A 465 -26.42 5.20 -15.36
CA ARG A 465 -25.67 6.45 -15.10
C ARG A 465 -25.09 7.01 -16.38
N ARG A 466 -25.10 8.33 -16.50
CA ARG A 466 -24.56 9.06 -17.66
C ARG A 466 -23.23 9.69 -17.28
N ILE A 467 -22.16 9.20 -17.88
CA ILE A 467 -20.81 9.71 -17.67
C ILE A 467 -20.42 10.55 -18.88
N LEU A 468 -19.80 11.70 -18.66
CA LEU A 468 -19.17 12.49 -19.71
C LEU A 468 -17.66 12.27 -19.63
N LEU A 469 -17.04 11.92 -20.75
CA LEU A 469 -15.59 11.81 -20.89
C LEU A 469 -15.08 12.95 -21.77
N ALA A 470 -14.23 13.82 -21.24
CA ALA A 470 -13.57 14.88 -22.00
C ALA A 470 -12.07 14.55 -22.11
N GLU A 471 -11.64 14.22 -23.32
CA GLU A 471 -10.28 13.78 -23.65
C GLU A 471 -10.03 14.15 -25.12
N ASP A 472 -8.91 14.79 -25.44
CA ASP A 472 -8.64 15.32 -26.79
C ASP A 472 -8.02 14.29 -27.74
N ASN A 473 -7.49 13.19 -27.19
CA ASN A 473 -6.91 12.10 -27.95
C ASN A 473 -7.90 10.93 -28.14
N ILE A 474 -8.13 10.53 -29.40
CA ILE A 474 -9.10 9.48 -29.76
C ILE A 474 -8.70 8.11 -29.17
N THR A 475 -7.41 7.77 -29.14
CA THR A 475 -6.94 6.52 -28.53
C THR A 475 -7.22 6.48 -27.03
N ASN A 476 -6.92 7.58 -26.33
CA ASN A 476 -7.20 7.69 -24.90
C ASN A 476 -8.71 7.63 -24.61
N GLN A 477 -9.53 8.26 -25.47
CA GLN A 477 -10.98 8.13 -25.42
C GLN A 477 -11.40 6.66 -25.55
N GLN A 478 -10.89 5.94 -26.54
CA GLN A 478 -11.23 4.53 -26.76
C GLN A 478 -10.83 3.63 -25.58
N VAL A 479 -9.66 3.85 -24.98
CA VAL A 479 -9.21 3.12 -23.78
C VAL A 479 -10.17 3.38 -22.61
N ALA A 480 -10.45 4.66 -22.31
CA ALA A 480 -11.34 5.01 -21.21
C ALA A 480 -12.79 4.53 -21.43
N LEU A 481 -13.33 4.66 -22.65
CA LEU A 481 -14.64 4.13 -23.03
C LEU A 481 -14.68 2.60 -22.94
N GLY A 482 -13.62 1.93 -23.35
CA GLY A 482 -13.48 0.47 -23.27
C GLY A 482 -13.51 -0.03 -21.83
N ILE A 483 -12.75 0.62 -20.94
CA ILE A 483 -12.76 0.36 -19.49
C ILE A 483 -14.17 0.57 -18.92
N LEU A 484 -14.81 1.71 -19.22
CA LEU A 484 -16.16 2.03 -18.74
C LEU A 484 -17.20 1.01 -19.22
N LYS A 485 -17.13 0.59 -20.49
CA LYS A 485 -18.01 -0.42 -21.06
C LYS A 485 -17.86 -1.77 -20.36
N LYS A 486 -16.64 -2.22 -20.06
CA LYS A 486 -16.38 -3.46 -19.29
C LYS A 486 -16.90 -3.39 -17.86
N LEU A 487 -16.86 -2.20 -17.25
CA LEU A 487 -17.46 -1.93 -15.95
C LEU A 487 -19.00 -1.89 -16.00
N GLY A 488 -19.62 -2.00 -17.17
CA GLY A 488 -21.07 -1.98 -17.38
C GLY A 488 -21.67 -0.59 -17.54
N LEU A 489 -20.84 0.43 -17.78
CA LEU A 489 -21.22 1.83 -17.88
C LEU A 489 -21.14 2.35 -19.33
N HIS A 490 -21.91 3.40 -19.61
CA HIS A 490 -21.86 4.11 -20.88
C HIS A 490 -21.41 5.55 -20.63
N ALA A 491 -20.58 6.07 -21.53
CA ALA A 491 -20.13 7.45 -21.50
C ALA A 491 -20.19 8.11 -22.88
N ASP A 492 -20.52 9.40 -22.88
CA ASP A 492 -20.41 10.25 -24.07
C ASP A 492 -19.03 10.90 -24.07
N ALA A 493 -18.33 10.89 -25.21
CA ALA A 493 -16.99 11.48 -25.34
C ALA A 493 -17.03 12.84 -26.06
N VAL A 494 -16.22 13.79 -25.58
CA VAL A 494 -16.01 15.12 -26.18
C VAL A 494 -14.51 15.44 -26.23
N VAL A 495 -14.11 16.32 -27.15
CA VAL A 495 -12.67 16.50 -27.47
C VAL A 495 -12.00 17.70 -26.78
N ASN A 496 -12.74 18.52 -26.02
CA ASN A 496 -12.18 19.62 -25.24
C ASN A 496 -13.12 20.13 -24.14
N GLY A 497 -12.61 21.03 -23.28
CA GLY A 497 -13.38 21.62 -22.18
C GLY A 497 -14.58 22.47 -22.63
N SER A 498 -14.51 23.11 -23.80
CA SER A 498 -15.61 23.93 -24.34
C SER A 498 -16.80 23.06 -24.75
N GLU A 499 -16.54 21.91 -25.37
CA GLU A 499 -17.57 20.91 -25.69
C GLU A 499 -18.13 20.26 -24.44
N ALA A 500 -17.30 19.98 -23.44
CA ALA A 500 -17.76 19.47 -22.15
C ALA A 500 -18.76 20.44 -21.49
N LEU A 501 -18.47 21.74 -21.49
CA LEU A 501 -19.40 22.77 -20.99
C LEU A 501 -20.69 22.85 -21.81
N LYS A 502 -20.64 22.62 -23.13
CA LYS A 502 -21.86 22.58 -23.96
C LYS A 502 -22.70 21.35 -23.63
N ALA A 503 -22.07 20.18 -23.52
CA ALA A 503 -22.74 18.93 -23.18
C ALA A 503 -23.40 18.99 -21.79
N LEU A 504 -22.71 19.56 -20.80
CA LEU A 504 -23.24 19.75 -19.44
C LEU A 504 -24.42 20.73 -19.35
N LYS A 505 -24.60 21.62 -20.34
CA LYS A 505 -25.79 22.50 -20.43
C LYS A 505 -27.01 21.77 -20.99
N THR A 506 -26.80 20.76 -21.84
CA THR A 506 -27.86 20.12 -22.62
C THR A 506 -28.29 18.77 -22.04
N ILE A 507 -27.36 18.03 -21.43
CA ILE A 507 -27.57 16.67 -20.95
C ILE A 507 -27.25 16.60 -19.45
N PRO A 508 -28.13 16.00 -18.62
CA PRO A 508 -27.86 15.81 -17.19
C PRO A 508 -26.94 14.61 -16.99
N TYR A 509 -25.63 14.87 -16.90
CA TYR A 509 -24.63 13.87 -16.54
C TYR A 509 -24.54 13.68 -15.02
N ASP A 510 -24.18 12.47 -14.60
CA ASP A 510 -23.97 12.08 -13.19
C ASP A 510 -22.52 12.29 -12.74
N LEU A 511 -21.56 12.22 -13.67
CA LEU A 511 -20.12 12.35 -13.41
C LEU A 511 -19.38 12.77 -14.69
N VAL A 512 -18.29 13.52 -14.53
CA VAL A 512 -17.38 13.90 -15.62
C VAL A 512 -15.99 13.33 -15.34
N LEU A 513 -15.44 12.56 -16.28
CA LEU A 513 -14.02 12.28 -16.38
C LEU A 513 -13.40 13.34 -17.30
N MET A 514 -12.46 14.13 -16.80
CA MET A 514 -11.95 15.33 -17.46
C MET A 514 -10.43 15.28 -17.56
N ASP A 515 -9.91 15.23 -18.76
CA ASP A 515 -8.48 15.43 -19.00
C ASP A 515 -8.06 16.85 -18.59
N VAL A 516 -6.93 16.95 -17.89
CA VAL A 516 -6.42 18.22 -17.38
C VAL A 516 -5.89 19.07 -18.52
N GLN A 517 -5.22 18.47 -19.51
CA GLN A 517 -4.57 19.18 -20.61
C GLN A 517 -5.27 18.89 -21.94
N MET A 518 -6.08 19.84 -22.41
CA MET A 518 -6.78 19.76 -23.70
C MET A 518 -6.62 21.08 -24.47
N PRO A 519 -6.65 21.05 -25.82
CA PRO A 519 -6.63 22.24 -26.66
C PRO A 519 -7.91 23.07 -26.50
N GLU A 520 -7.83 24.34 -26.93
CA GLU A 520 -8.88 25.37 -26.81
C GLU A 520 -9.26 25.77 -25.39
N MET A 521 -9.73 24.80 -24.58
CA MET A 521 -10.08 24.98 -23.18
C MET A 521 -9.63 23.74 -22.40
N ASP A 522 -8.71 23.95 -21.47
CA ASP A 522 -8.17 22.91 -20.61
C ASP A 522 -9.18 22.48 -19.52
N GLY A 523 -8.94 21.33 -18.88
CA GLY A 523 -9.86 20.77 -17.88
C GLY A 523 -9.97 21.61 -16.61
N ILE A 524 -8.90 22.33 -16.25
CA ILE A 524 -8.86 23.21 -15.07
C ILE A 524 -9.79 24.40 -15.29
N GLU A 525 -9.68 25.07 -16.44
CA GLU A 525 -10.49 26.21 -16.84
C GLU A 525 -11.94 25.79 -17.05
N ALA A 526 -12.19 24.66 -17.70
CA ALA A 526 -13.53 24.08 -17.82
C ALA A 526 -14.15 23.86 -16.43
N THR A 527 -13.41 23.29 -15.48
CA THR A 527 -13.89 23.05 -14.12
C THR A 527 -14.19 24.35 -13.38
N ARG A 528 -13.34 25.37 -13.48
CA ARG A 528 -13.63 26.70 -12.90
C ARG A 528 -14.93 27.29 -13.43
N GLN A 529 -15.19 27.13 -14.73
CA GLN A 529 -16.44 27.58 -15.34
C GLN A 529 -17.65 26.74 -14.90
N ILE A 530 -17.49 25.43 -14.65
CA ILE A 530 -18.54 24.60 -14.05
C ILE A 530 -18.87 25.10 -12.63
N ARG A 531 -17.84 25.47 -11.85
CA ARG A 531 -17.99 25.87 -10.43
C ARG A 531 -18.35 27.33 -10.21
N SER A 532 -18.12 28.23 -11.18
CA SER A 532 -18.34 29.68 -11.05
C SER A 532 -19.77 30.07 -10.63
N SER A 533 -19.90 31.05 -9.72
CA SER A 533 -21.19 31.59 -9.23
C SER A 533 -22.03 32.27 -10.29
N GLN A 534 -21.40 32.73 -11.37
CA GLN A 534 -22.04 33.36 -12.52
C GLN A 534 -22.33 32.35 -13.64
N SER A 535 -22.03 31.07 -13.42
CA SER A 535 -22.23 30.01 -14.40
C SER A 535 -23.70 29.61 -14.52
N MET A 536 -24.18 29.49 -15.77
CA MET A 536 -25.52 28.98 -16.10
C MET A 536 -25.59 27.44 -16.12
N MET A 537 -24.68 26.73 -15.44
CA MET A 537 -24.68 25.27 -15.40
C MET A 537 -25.88 24.73 -14.58
N PRO A 538 -26.63 23.74 -15.09
CA PRO A 538 -27.73 23.11 -14.36
C PRO A 538 -27.28 22.41 -13.06
N ASN A 539 -26.13 21.73 -13.09
CA ASN A 539 -25.55 21.04 -11.94
C ASN A 539 -24.11 21.47 -11.68
N ARG A 540 -23.95 22.55 -10.90
CA ARG A 540 -22.65 23.09 -10.50
C ARG A 540 -21.87 22.19 -9.53
N ARG A 541 -22.50 21.16 -8.96
CA ARG A 541 -21.88 20.19 -8.03
C ARG A 541 -21.64 18.83 -8.66
N ILE A 542 -21.78 18.70 -9.98
CA ILE A 542 -21.46 17.45 -10.67
C ILE A 542 -20.03 17.01 -10.31
N PRO A 543 -19.80 15.75 -9.90
CA PRO A 543 -18.45 15.23 -9.68
C PRO A 543 -17.61 15.37 -10.95
N VAL A 544 -16.47 16.04 -10.85
CA VAL A 544 -15.48 16.16 -11.93
C VAL A 544 -14.20 15.49 -11.46
N ILE A 545 -13.80 14.43 -12.15
CA ILE A 545 -12.61 13.64 -11.85
C ILE A 545 -11.54 13.98 -12.87
N ALA A 546 -10.38 14.44 -12.40
CA ALA A 546 -9.24 14.78 -13.25
C ALA A 546 -8.62 13.51 -13.84
N MET A 547 -8.21 13.55 -15.11
CA MET A 547 -7.30 12.56 -15.70
C MET A 547 -5.97 13.25 -15.98
N THR A 548 -4.90 12.86 -15.29
CA THR A 548 -3.60 13.58 -15.32
C THR A 548 -2.43 12.64 -15.58
N ALA A 549 -1.42 13.08 -16.35
CA ALA A 549 -0.20 12.31 -16.64
C ALA A 549 0.83 12.32 -15.52
N HIS A 550 0.73 13.23 -14.55
CA HIS A 550 1.61 13.31 -13.39
C HIS A 550 0.77 13.25 -12.12
N ALA A 551 1.24 12.50 -11.15
CA ALA A 551 0.67 12.57 -9.81
C ALA A 551 1.44 13.52 -8.89
N LEU A 552 2.47 14.23 -9.41
CA LEU A 552 3.27 15.21 -8.67
C LEU A 552 2.39 16.12 -7.77
N GLN A 553 2.76 16.29 -6.50
CA GLN A 553 1.99 16.98 -5.44
C GLN A 553 1.44 18.30 -6.00
N GLY A 554 2.30 19.12 -6.62
CA GLY A 554 1.90 20.40 -7.23
C GLY A 554 0.84 20.36 -8.36
N ASP A 555 0.68 19.27 -9.11
CA ASP A 555 -0.36 19.15 -10.16
C ASP A 555 -1.70 18.71 -9.57
N ARG A 556 -1.68 17.93 -8.49
CA ARG A 556 -2.88 17.60 -7.72
C ARG A 556 -3.49 18.87 -7.12
N GLU A 557 -2.67 19.84 -6.67
CA GLU A 557 -3.21 21.02 -5.93
C GLU A 557 -4.01 21.89 -6.86
N ARG A 558 -3.52 22.00 -8.09
CA ARG A 558 -4.11 22.81 -9.14
C ARG A 558 -5.47 22.26 -9.54
N CYS A 559 -5.63 20.93 -9.58
CA CYS A 559 -6.90 20.28 -9.89
C CYS A 559 -7.94 20.52 -8.78
N PHE A 560 -7.57 20.31 -7.51
CA PHE A 560 -8.48 20.54 -6.38
C PHE A 560 -8.82 22.03 -6.20
N LYS A 561 -7.85 22.94 -6.34
CA LYS A 561 -8.09 24.40 -6.29
C LYS A 561 -9.04 24.88 -7.39
N ALA A 562 -9.07 24.21 -8.54
CA ALA A 562 -10.03 24.51 -9.61
C ALA A 562 -11.45 23.99 -9.34
N GLY A 563 -11.60 23.10 -8.34
CA GLY A 563 -12.87 22.53 -7.91
C GLY A 563 -13.19 21.14 -8.46
N MET A 564 -12.15 20.40 -8.89
CA MET A 564 -12.25 18.96 -9.19
C MET A 564 -12.39 18.16 -7.88
N ASN A 565 -13.03 16.99 -7.97
CA ASN A 565 -13.43 16.17 -6.83
C ASN A 565 -12.44 15.04 -6.52
N ASP A 566 -11.77 14.52 -7.53
CA ASP A 566 -10.78 13.45 -7.43
C ASP A 566 -9.91 13.42 -8.68
N TYR A 567 -8.99 12.47 -8.77
CA TYR A 567 -8.13 12.27 -9.94
C TYR A 567 -7.86 10.80 -10.25
N VAL A 568 -7.49 10.53 -11.50
CA VAL A 568 -6.96 9.25 -11.99
C VAL A 568 -5.69 9.56 -12.80
N THR A 569 -4.62 8.83 -12.53
CA THR A 569 -3.36 8.98 -13.25
C THR A 569 -3.42 8.28 -14.61
N LYS A 570 -2.87 8.89 -15.64
CA LYS A 570 -2.57 8.27 -16.94
C LYS A 570 -1.19 7.57 -16.82
N PRO A 571 -1.02 6.34 -17.32
CA PRO A 571 -1.99 5.57 -18.10
C PRO A 571 -3.13 5.03 -17.23
N VAL A 572 -4.34 5.10 -17.78
CA VAL A 572 -5.58 4.82 -17.05
C VAL A 572 -5.68 3.32 -16.77
N SER A 573 -5.81 2.95 -15.49
CA SER A 573 -6.02 1.55 -15.10
C SER A 573 -7.48 1.29 -14.74
N THR A 574 -7.99 0.10 -15.07
CA THR A 574 -9.36 -0.31 -14.76
C THR A 574 -9.65 -0.22 -13.26
N GLN A 575 -8.69 -0.60 -12.41
CA GLN A 575 -8.86 -0.55 -10.97
C GLN A 575 -9.00 0.88 -10.43
N ALA A 576 -8.14 1.81 -10.86
CA ALA A 576 -8.20 3.20 -10.42
C ALA A 576 -9.53 3.85 -10.85
N VAL A 577 -9.99 3.58 -12.08
CA VAL A 577 -11.29 4.07 -12.56
C VAL A 577 -12.43 3.47 -11.73
N ALA A 578 -12.43 2.16 -11.46
CA ALA A 578 -13.48 1.52 -10.68
C ALA A 578 -13.59 2.07 -9.24
N GLU A 579 -12.45 2.33 -8.58
CA GLU A 579 -12.39 2.89 -7.23
C GLU A 579 -13.01 4.29 -7.17
N VAL A 580 -12.61 5.18 -8.09
CA VAL A 580 -13.15 6.54 -8.16
C VAL A 580 -14.63 6.55 -8.52
N LEU A 581 -15.03 5.71 -9.48
CA LEU A 581 -16.43 5.56 -9.87
C LEU A 581 -17.30 5.06 -8.71
N ASN A 582 -16.84 4.09 -7.92
CA ASN A 582 -17.58 3.61 -6.76
C ASN A 582 -17.75 4.68 -5.67
N ARG A 583 -16.77 5.59 -5.54
CA ARG A 583 -16.79 6.70 -4.59
C ARG A 583 -17.73 7.83 -5.01
N TRP A 584 -17.74 8.19 -6.30
CA TRP A 584 -18.37 9.42 -6.78
C TRP A 584 -19.64 9.25 -7.62
N LEU A 585 -19.90 8.06 -8.19
CA LEU A 585 -21.20 7.82 -8.82
C LEU A 585 -22.29 7.84 -7.75
N PRO A 586 -23.36 8.64 -7.93
CA PRO A 586 -24.48 8.65 -7.00
C PRO A 586 -25.07 7.23 -6.89
N LYS A 587 -25.38 6.81 -5.65
CA LYS A 587 -26.09 5.55 -5.39
C LYS A 587 -27.57 5.75 -5.70
N ASP A 588 -28.25 4.75 -6.26
CA ASP A 588 -29.69 4.82 -6.56
C ASP A 588 -30.49 4.95 -5.26
N THR A 589 -30.82 6.18 -4.86
CA THR A 589 -31.86 6.44 -3.86
C THR A 589 -33.21 6.28 -4.54
N ASN A 590 -33.64 5.03 -4.73
CA ASN A 590 -35.02 4.75 -5.09
C ASN A 590 -35.79 4.33 -3.82
N THR A 591 -36.20 5.34 -3.06
CA THR A 591 -37.33 5.25 -2.12
C THR A 591 -37.84 6.67 -1.85
N ASN A 592 -39.03 6.95 -2.40
CA ASN A 592 -39.95 8.07 -2.20
C ASN A 592 -39.43 9.41 -1.62
N PRO A 593 -39.54 10.52 -2.38
CA PRO A 593 -39.58 11.84 -1.80
C PRO A 593 -41.04 12.18 -1.43
N ASP A 594 -41.36 12.26 -0.14
CA ASP A 594 -42.40 13.18 0.31
C ASP A 594 -41.98 13.89 1.60
N GLU A 595 -42.03 15.21 1.50
CA GLU A 595 -42.19 16.25 2.53
C GLU A 595 -41.31 16.23 3.79
N SER A 596 -40.34 17.15 3.85
CA SER A 596 -40.60 18.49 4.42
C SER A 596 -39.27 19.21 4.71
N GLY A 597 -39.15 20.40 4.13
CA GLY A 597 -37.96 21.23 4.25
C GLY A 597 -37.83 21.94 5.60
N LYS A 598 -36.61 22.43 5.86
CA LYS A 598 -36.37 23.79 6.31
C LYS A 598 -34.89 24.12 6.22
N LEU A 599 -34.62 25.19 5.47
CA LEU A 599 -33.37 25.95 5.48
C LEU A 599 -33.08 26.46 6.90
N ASN A 600 -31.80 26.50 7.27
CA ASN A 600 -31.23 27.66 7.94
C ASN A 600 -29.71 27.74 7.70
N ASP A 601 -29.32 28.97 7.41
CA ASP A 601 -28.01 29.50 7.03
C ASP A 601 -27.31 30.10 8.26
N ALA A 602 -26.01 30.37 8.09
CA ALA A 602 -25.12 31.20 8.92
C ALA A 602 -24.58 30.61 10.25
N SER A 603 -23.29 30.25 10.26
CA SER A 603 -22.22 31.18 10.68
C SER A 603 -20.91 30.44 10.96
N SER A 604 -19.85 30.97 10.36
CA SER A 604 -18.46 30.52 10.38
C SER A 604 -17.75 30.79 11.71
N THR A 605 -16.92 29.84 12.15
CA THR A 605 -15.65 29.96 12.91
C THR A 605 -15.27 28.53 13.29
N GLY A 606 -14.12 27.94 12.99
CA GLY A 606 -12.87 28.28 12.32
C GLY A 606 -11.98 27.02 12.45
N LYS A 607 -10.88 26.97 11.69
CA LYS A 607 -9.85 25.91 11.59
C LYS A 607 -10.15 24.86 10.51
N GLU A 608 -9.51 24.97 9.35
CA GLU A 608 -8.08 24.67 9.04
C GLU A 608 -7.83 23.17 9.04
N ASP A 609 -7.88 22.60 7.83
CA ASP A 609 -6.90 21.67 7.22
C ASP A 609 -7.52 21.24 5.87
N ASN A 610 -6.97 21.59 4.71
CA ASN A 610 -5.67 21.18 4.15
C ASN A 610 -5.42 19.68 4.32
N ASN A 611 -6.08 18.90 3.47
CA ASN A 611 -5.57 17.62 3.03
C ASN A 611 -5.00 17.77 1.62
N GLU A 612 -3.67 17.76 1.62
CA GLU A 612 -2.83 17.43 0.48
C GLU A 612 -2.87 15.91 0.22
N GLU A 613 -3.06 15.49 -1.04
CA GLU A 613 -1.97 14.95 -1.90
C GLU A 613 -0.94 14.07 -1.20
N GLY A 614 -0.72 12.78 -1.49
CA GLY A 614 -1.11 11.86 -2.55
C GLY A 614 -0.51 12.22 -3.90
N ASP A 615 0.81 12.08 -3.96
CA ASP A 615 1.63 12.16 -5.14
C ASP A 615 2.26 10.80 -5.46
N ALA A 616 2.09 10.40 -6.73
CA ALA A 616 2.80 9.32 -7.37
C ALA A 616 4.01 9.87 -8.15
N SER A 617 5.19 9.39 -7.80
CA SER A 617 6.39 9.63 -8.59
C SER A 617 6.58 8.54 -9.64
N SER A 618 6.41 8.93 -10.91
CA SER A 618 6.80 8.22 -12.13
C SER A 618 8.26 7.73 -12.11
N PRO A 619 8.58 6.63 -12.83
CA PRO A 619 9.94 6.16 -13.01
C PRO A 619 10.66 7.03 -14.05
N ASN A 620 11.86 7.50 -13.71
CA ASN A 620 12.79 8.08 -14.68
C ASN A 620 14.17 7.46 -14.44
N THR A 621 14.53 6.42 -15.19
CA THR A 621 15.91 6.05 -15.50
C THR A 621 15.96 5.35 -16.85
N HIS A 622 16.72 5.96 -17.76
CA HIS A 622 16.94 5.60 -19.15
C HIS A 622 17.62 4.22 -19.33
N HIS A 623 16.86 3.22 -19.78
CA HIS A 623 17.35 2.11 -20.63
C HIS A 623 16.35 1.92 -21.77
N ALA A 624 16.83 1.46 -22.93
CA ALA A 624 16.11 1.49 -24.20
C ALA A 624 14.65 1.03 -24.04
N PRO A 625 13.68 1.93 -24.24
CA PRO A 625 12.28 1.64 -23.96
C PRO A 625 11.75 0.51 -24.84
N ALA A 626 10.88 -0.34 -24.28
CA ALA A 626 10.23 -1.40 -25.04
C ALA A 626 9.50 -0.78 -26.24
N ILE A 627 9.67 -1.38 -27.42
CA ILE A 627 9.05 -0.88 -28.65
C ILE A 627 7.53 -0.96 -28.52
N PHE A 628 7.01 -2.07 -27.99
CA PHE A 628 5.59 -2.32 -27.74
C PHE A 628 5.43 -3.29 -26.55
N ASP A 629 4.66 -2.89 -25.53
CA ASP A 629 4.29 -3.71 -24.37
C ASP A 629 2.83 -4.18 -24.53
N ARG A 630 2.64 -5.27 -25.28
CA ARG A 630 1.33 -5.92 -25.51
C ARG A 630 0.68 -6.34 -24.20
N ALA A 631 1.45 -6.84 -23.23
CA ALA A 631 0.94 -7.32 -21.97
C ALA A 631 0.34 -6.18 -21.15
N ALA A 632 1.00 -5.01 -21.11
CA ALA A 632 0.46 -3.85 -20.42
C ALA A 632 -0.77 -3.24 -21.13
N LEU A 633 -0.86 -3.32 -22.47
CA LEU A 633 -2.09 -2.95 -23.18
C LEU A 633 -3.25 -3.89 -22.83
N LEU A 634 -3.01 -5.21 -22.84
CA LEU A 634 -4.05 -6.20 -22.51
C LEU A 634 -4.47 -6.15 -21.05
N ASP A 635 -3.54 -6.05 -20.10
CA ASP A 635 -3.85 -5.92 -18.67
C ASP A 635 -4.75 -4.70 -18.41
N ARG A 636 -4.45 -3.55 -19.02
CA ARG A 636 -5.29 -2.33 -18.91
C ARG A 636 -6.70 -2.56 -19.43
N LEU A 637 -6.84 -3.34 -20.50
CA LEU A 637 -8.10 -3.69 -21.13
C LEU A 637 -8.70 -4.99 -20.60
N MET A 638 -8.20 -5.51 -19.47
CA MET A 638 -8.63 -6.76 -18.84
C MET A 638 -8.63 -7.95 -19.81
N ASP A 639 -7.53 -8.16 -20.53
CA ASP A 639 -7.28 -9.24 -21.48
C ASP A 639 -8.28 -9.31 -22.66
N ASP A 640 -8.86 -8.16 -23.05
CA ASP A 640 -9.73 -8.07 -24.23
C ASP A 640 -8.94 -7.90 -25.52
N GLU A 641 -8.78 -8.98 -26.29
CA GLU A 641 -8.03 -8.91 -27.54
C GLU A 641 -8.73 -8.07 -28.63
N ASP A 642 -10.07 -8.11 -28.71
CA ASP A 642 -10.81 -7.38 -29.74
C ASP A 642 -10.80 -5.86 -29.47
N LEU A 643 -10.94 -5.47 -28.21
CA LEU A 643 -10.83 -4.07 -27.80
C LEU A 643 -9.39 -3.58 -27.91
N ALA A 644 -8.39 -4.41 -27.57
CA ALA A 644 -6.98 -4.08 -27.74
C ALA A 644 -6.64 -3.83 -29.22
N ARG A 645 -7.16 -4.66 -30.14
CA ARG A 645 -7.02 -4.42 -31.58
C ARG A 645 -7.69 -3.12 -32.01
N THR A 646 -8.90 -2.85 -31.55
CA THR A 646 -9.63 -1.61 -31.88
C THR A 646 -8.86 -0.35 -31.43
N VAL A 647 -8.32 -0.38 -30.21
CA VAL A 647 -7.51 0.71 -29.64
C VAL A 647 -6.19 0.87 -30.40
N ALA A 648 -5.55 -0.24 -30.77
CA ALA A 648 -4.33 -0.25 -31.55
C ALA A 648 -4.54 0.32 -32.97
N GLU A 649 -5.61 -0.08 -33.66
CA GLU A 649 -5.97 0.45 -34.98
C GLU A 649 -6.22 1.96 -34.91
N GLY A 650 -7.01 2.42 -33.93
CA GLY A 650 -7.26 3.86 -33.71
C GLY A 650 -5.99 4.66 -33.44
N PHE A 651 -5.06 4.11 -32.65
CA PHE A 651 -3.75 4.71 -32.41
C PHE A 651 -2.89 4.83 -33.68
N LEU A 652 -2.85 3.77 -34.50
CA LEU A 652 -2.07 3.76 -35.74
C LEU A 652 -2.61 4.74 -36.80
N GLU A 653 -3.90 5.09 -36.71
CA GLU A 653 -4.53 6.13 -37.54
C GLU A 653 -4.32 7.55 -36.99
N ASP A 654 -4.40 7.76 -35.67
CA ASP A 654 -4.34 9.10 -35.04
C ASP A 654 -2.92 9.66 -34.93
N ILE A 655 -1.92 8.86 -34.51
CA ILE A 655 -0.57 9.35 -34.24
C ILE A 655 0.10 10.05 -35.43
N PRO A 656 0.00 9.57 -36.69
CA PRO A 656 0.52 10.30 -37.85
C PRO A 656 -0.02 11.73 -37.96
N LEU A 657 -1.31 11.95 -37.63
CA LEU A 657 -1.93 13.27 -37.66
C LEU A 657 -1.37 14.18 -36.56
N GLN A 658 -1.09 13.62 -35.38
CA GLN A 658 -0.51 14.38 -34.26
C GLN A 658 0.96 14.74 -34.53
N ILE A 659 1.73 13.85 -35.16
CA ILE A 659 3.11 14.13 -35.61
C ILE A 659 3.14 15.28 -36.64
N GLU A 660 2.21 15.30 -37.60
CA GLU A 660 2.11 16.41 -38.56
C GLU A 660 1.69 17.74 -37.89
N LYS A 661 0.76 17.72 -36.92
CA LYS A 661 0.42 18.93 -36.16
C LYS A 661 1.61 19.45 -35.36
N LEU A 662 2.39 18.57 -34.74
CA LEU A 662 3.62 18.93 -34.04
C LEU A 662 4.62 19.59 -35.01
N ARG A 663 4.79 19.03 -36.21
CA ARG A 663 5.62 19.64 -37.26
C ARG A 663 5.13 21.04 -37.64
N GLY A 664 3.82 21.23 -37.81
CA GLY A 664 3.22 22.53 -38.06
C GLY A 664 3.49 23.56 -36.96
N CYS A 665 3.51 23.15 -35.68
CA CYS A 665 3.87 24.02 -34.55
C CYS A 665 5.34 24.43 -34.60
N LEU A 666 6.24 23.54 -35.02
CA LEU A 666 7.66 23.84 -35.20
C LEU A 666 7.92 24.82 -36.35
N GLU A 667 7.13 24.73 -37.43
CA GLU A 667 7.23 25.64 -38.58
C GLU A 667 6.68 27.05 -38.26
N SER A 668 5.64 27.13 -37.44
CA SER A 668 5.01 28.39 -37.04
C SER A 668 5.69 29.07 -35.84
N GLY A 669 6.62 28.39 -35.17
CA GLY A 669 7.30 28.90 -33.97
C GLY A 669 6.44 28.87 -32.70
N ASP A 670 5.40 28.05 -32.66
CA ASP A 670 4.47 27.93 -31.52
C ASP A 670 4.98 26.93 -30.48
N ALA A 671 5.79 27.41 -29.52
CA ALA A 671 6.32 26.59 -28.43
C ALA A 671 5.22 25.99 -27.52
N PRO A 672 4.20 26.75 -27.08
CA PRO A 672 3.05 26.18 -26.36
C PRO A 672 2.26 25.15 -27.19
N GLY A 673 2.17 25.32 -28.51
CA GLY A 673 1.61 24.33 -29.43
C GLY A 673 2.43 23.04 -29.46
N ALA A 674 3.75 23.15 -29.57
CA ALA A 674 4.66 22.01 -29.60
C ALA A 674 4.68 21.22 -28.28
N GLU A 675 4.68 21.90 -27.13
CA GLU A 675 4.54 21.27 -25.80
C GLU A 675 3.26 20.42 -25.74
N ARG A 676 2.11 21.02 -26.09
CA ARG A 676 0.81 20.33 -26.06
C ARG A 676 0.78 19.11 -26.96
N GLN A 677 1.26 19.23 -28.21
CA GLN A 677 1.23 18.10 -29.13
C GLN A 677 2.19 16.97 -28.71
N ALA A 678 3.35 17.30 -28.14
CA ALA A 678 4.25 16.31 -27.57
C ALA A 678 3.61 15.59 -26.37
N HIS A 679 2.88 16.31 -25.52
CA HIS A 679 2.09 15.73 -24.42
C HIS A 679 1.01 14.76 -24.93
N THR A 680 0.24 15.15 -25.95
CA THR A 680 -0.79 14.31 -26.56
C THR A 680 -0.20 13.00 -27.09
N ILE A 681 0.92 13.07 -27.83
CA ILE A 681 1.61 11.88 -28.38
C ILE A 681 2.16 10.99 -27.26
N LYS A 682 2.73 11.58 -26.20
CA LYS A 682 3.20 10.86 -25.01
C LYS A 682 2.09 10.06 -24.35
N GLY A 683 0.95 10.72 -24.07
CA GLY A 683 -0.19 10.09 -23.40
C GLY A 683 -0.78 8.94 -24.21
N ALA A 684 -0.98 9.15 -25.51
CA ALA A 684 -1.47 8.11 -26.42
C ALA A 684 -0.52 6.90 -26.47
N SER A 685 0.79 7.16 -26.55
CA SER A 685 1.82 6.11 -26.59
C SER A 685 1.87 5.31 -25.30
N ALA A 686 1.77 5.97 -24.14
CA ALA A 686 1.74 5.29 -22.84
C ALA A 686 0.51 4.37 -22.68
N ASN A 687 -0.65 4.78 -23.19
CA ASN A 687 -1.88 4.00 -23.08
C ASN A 687 -1.87 2.73 -23.94
N VAL A 688 -1.12 2.72 -25.04
CA VAL A 688 -0.96 1.52 -25.90
C VAL A 688 0.27 0.68 -25.58
N GLY A 689 1.05 1.04 -24.55
CA GLY A 689 2.30 0.34 -24.23
C GLY A 689 3.44 0.65 -25.22
N GLY A 690 3.38 1.78 -25.92
CA GLY A 690 4.42 2.28 -26.81
C GLY A 690 5.49 3.07 -26.06
N ASP A 691 6.21 2.41 -25.15
CA ASP A 691 7.14 3.07 -24.22
C ASP A 691 8.23 3.86 -24.95
N ALA A 692 8.68 3.38 -26.11
CA ALA A 692 9.74 4.03 -26.87
C ALA A 692 9.31 5.34 -27.51
N LEU A 693 8.11 5.37 -28.07
CA LEU A 693 7.52 6.58 -28.59
C LEU A 693 7.15 7.55 -27.45
N CYS A 694 6.68 7.01 -26.32
CA CYS A 694 6.37 7.78 -25.11
C CYS A 694 7.60 8.52 -24.56
N ALA A 695 8.75 7.85 -24.47
CA ALA A 695 9.99 8.45 -23.97
C ALA A 695 10.45 9.62 -24.83
N VAL A 696 10.47 9.47 -26.16
CA VAL A 696 10.84 10.54 -27.09
C VAL A 696 9.86 11.70 -27.00
N ALA A 697 8.56 11.42 -26.96
CA ALA A 697 7.53 12.45 -26.80
C ALA A 697 7.65 13.20 -25.46
N SER A 698 8.07 12.52 -24.38
CA SER A 698 8.31 13.16 -23.08
C SER A 698 9.53 14.10 -23.10
N GLU A 699 10.61 13.75 -23.79
CA GLU A 699 11.75 14.66 -23.96
C GLU A 699 11.35 15.90 -24.77
N MET A 700 10.53 15.71 -25.80
CA MET A 700 10.01 16.79 -26.64
C MET A 700 9.04 17.71 -25.87
N GLU A 701 8.20 17.14 -25.00
CA GLU A 701 7.31 17.89 -24.11
C GLU A 701 8.13 18.79 -23.17
N MET A 702 9.17 18.25 -22.52
CA MET A 702 10.05 19.02 -21.63
C MET A 702 10.77 20.16 -22.37
N ALA A 703 11.26 19.89 -23.59
CA ALA A 703 11.90 20.91 -24.42
C ALA A 703 10.91 22.00 -24.87
N GLY A 704 9.68 21.62 -25.23
CA GLY A 704 8.60 22.56 -25.57
C GLY A 704 8.25 23.46 -24.39
N LYS A 705 8.12 22.89 -23.18
CA LYS A 705 7.86 23.62 -21.94
C LYS A 705 8.99 24.62 -21.58
N ALA A 706 10.23 24.31 -21.93
CA ALA A 706 11.37 25.21 -21.78
C ALA A 706 11.47 26.28 -22.88
N GLY A 707 10.58 26.24 -23.89
CA GLY A 707 10.61 27.16 -25.04
C GLY A 707 11.68 26.84 -26.09
N ASP A 708 12.36 25.70 -26.00
CA ASP A 708 13.44 25.31 -26.91
C ASP A 708 12.90 24.50 -28.10
N LEU A 709 12.35 25.21 -29.08
CA LEU A 709 11.85 24.62 -30.32
C LEU A 709 12.94 23.95 -31.17
N THR A 710 14.21 24.31 -30.95
CA THR A 710 15.33 23.72 -31.69
C THR A 710 15.60 22.31 -31.17
N ALA A 711 15.60 22.13 -29.85
CA ALA A 711 15.70 20.81 -29.23
C ALA A 711 14.53 19.89 -29.61
N VAL A 712 13.29 20.41 -29.68
CA VAL A 712 12.13 19.65 -30.17
C VAL A 712 12.34 19.23 -31.63
N LYS A 713 12.80 20.15 -32.49
CA LYS A 713 13.02 19.87 -33.92
C LYS A 713 14.10 18.81 -34.17
N VAL A 714 15.15 18.77 -33.33
CA VAL A 714 16.22 17.76 -33.42
C VAL A 714 15.70 16.35 -33.15
N ARG A 715 14.65 16.20 -32.32
CA ARG A 715 14.07 14.90 -31.95
C ARG A 715 12.96 14.39 -32.89
N MET A 716 12.51 15.20 -33.85
CA MET A 716 11.48 14.78 -34.83
C MET A 716 11.83 13.48 -35.59
N PRO A 717 13.06 13.28 -36.11
CA PRO A 717 13.41 12.03 -36.79
C PRO A 717 13.38 10.81 -35.86
N ASP A 718 13.75 10.99 -34.58
CA ASP A 718 13.70 9.93 -33.58
C ASP A 718 12.24 9.53 -33.29
N LEU A 719 11.34 10.51 -33.19
CA LEU A 719 9.90 10.30 -32.96
C LEU A 719 9.26 9.51 -34.11
N GLU A 720 9.54 9.90 -35.36
CA GLU A 720 9.03 9.22 -36.56
C GLU A 720 9.59 7.79 -36.69
N ALA A 721 10.88 7.60 -36.37
CA ALA A 721 11.50 6.29 -36.37
C ALA A 721 10.87 5.37 -35.32
N GLN A 722 10.70 5.84 -34.07
CA GLN A 722 10.06 5.03 -33.02
C GLN A 722 8.61 4.70 -33.32
N PHE A 723 7.85 5.61 -33.94
CA PHE A 723 6.49 5.30 -34.40
C PHE A 723 6.49 4.21 -35.48
N GLY A 724 7.41 4.27 -36.45
CA GLY A 724 7.54 3.25 -37.48
C GLY A 724 7.80 1.85 -36.90
N VAL A 725 8.70 1.75 -35.93
CA VAL A 725 9.04 0.48 -35.27
C VAL A 725 7.89 -0.02 -34.38
N LEU A 726 7.22 0.87 -33.65
CA LEU A 726 6.02 0.55 -32.86
C LEU A 726 4.88 0.04 -33.75
N LYS A 727 4.65 0.67 -34.92
CA LYS A 727 3.63 0.24 -35.89
C LYS A 727 3.87 -1.17 -36.40
N GLU A 728 5.11 -1.52 -36.74
CA GLU A 728 5.45 -2.88 -37.18
C GLU A 728 5.26 -3.92 -36.08
N ALA A 729 5.57 -3.57 -34.82
CA ALA A 729 5.37 -4.44 -33.67
C ALA A 729 3.87 -4.67 -33.39
N MET A 730 3.07 -3.60 -33.33
CA MET A 730 1.62 -3.68 -33.09
C MET A 730 0.91 -4.49 -34.19
N THR A 731 1.30 -4.33 -35.46
CA THR A 731 0.70 -5.09 -36.58
C THR A 731 1.07 -6.58 -36.55
N ARG A 732 2.16 -6.96 -35.88
CA ARG A 732 2.62 -8.35 -35.79
C ARG A 732 2.01 -9.08 -34.60
N GLU A 733 1.75 -8.36 -33.52
CA GLU A 733 1.43 -8.92 -32.21
C GLU A 733 -0.07 -8.81 -31.82
N LEU A 734 -0.89 -8.08 -32.58
CA LEU A 734 -2.35 -7.92 -32.40
C LEU A 734 -3.11 -8.29 -33.69
#